data_AF-A0A177HPI9-F1
#
_entry.id   AF-A0A177HPI9-F1
#
_cell.length_a   1.000
_cell.length_b   1.000
_cell.length_c   1.000
_cell.angle_alpha   90.00
_cell.angle_beta   90.00
_cell.angle_gamma   90.00
#
_symmetry.space_group_name_H-M   'P 1'
#
loop_
_entity.id
_entity.type
_entity.pdbx_description
1 polymer ?
#
loop_
_entity_poly.entity_id
_entity_poly.type
_entity_poly.pdbx_seq_one_letter_code
_entity_poly.pdbx_strand_id
1 'polypeptide(L)'
;MTHQNEQGTGAAGGGPRILGVTDLSLVVLVGASGSGKSTFARRHFRPTEIISSDFCRGLVADDENDQSASKDAFDVLHYIAGKRLAAGRLTVVDATSVQQESRKQLIQLARQYDVLPIAIVLDVPEEVCAERNAARADRAGMPRRVIQRHIRELRRSLRHLEREGFRKVYILRGVEQVEAAQVVRERRFNDLTHLTGPFDVIGDVHGCSSELEALLGKLGYVDGVHPEGRTAVFVGDLVDRGPDTPGVLRRVMSMTASGNALCVPGNHENKLGRWLKGRKVQHTHGLAETIEQLEGESEEFRQQVAEFIDGLVSHYVLDGARLVVSHAGLPEKYHGRTSGRVRSHALYGDTTGETDEFGLPVRYPWAEDYRGRAAVVYGHTPVPTATWLNNTICLDTGVVFGGKLTALRWPERELVDVPAEKVWYEPAKPLATEAPGGHEGRPLDLADVHGRRVVETRYAGRVSVREENAAAALEVVSRFAVDPRLMPYLPPTMAPTATSRVDGYLEHPAEAFAQYAADGVGRVVCEEKHMGSRAVALVCRDADVARERFGATAATGETGVTGSLYTRTGRPFFDDAAVTEEILGRLRTAVTQAGLWEELETDWLLLDAELMPWSLKASGLLRTQYAAVGAASGAVFPDALAVLEAAAARGAEVGDLLARQRERAADAAAFTDAYRRYCWRTDGLEGVRLAPFQILAVQGRSLAALPHDEQLALIDRMVEHDGSGLLGATRRLFVDTGDPASLQAGTDWWLEMTGRGGEGMVVKPVEALVRDGQGRLVQPGVKCRGREYLRIIYGPEYTRPDNLERLRSRFLGHKRSLALREYALGLEALDRLAAGEPLWRVHEAVFAVLALESEPVDPRL
;
A
#
# COMPACT_ATOMS: atom_id res chain seq x y z
N MET A 1 33.26 16.29 -4.87
CA MET A 1 34.08 16.50 -6.07
C MET A 1 34.13 17.99 -6.32
N THR A 2 35.35 18.49 -6.46
CA THR A 2 35.69 19.86 -6.79
C THR A 2 35.46 20.05 -8.28
N HIS A 3 34.28 20.54 -8.67
CA HIS A 3 34.12 21.04 -10.03
C HIS A 3 34.60 22.48 -10.08
N GLN A 4 35.47 22.68 -11.07
CA GLN A 4 36.06 23.94 -11.46
C GLN A 4 34.94 24.96 -11.66
N ASN A 5 35.05 26.05 -10.90
CA ASN A 5 34.49 27.32 -11.30
C ASN A 5 34.99 27.61 -12.71
N GLU A 6 34.09 27.65 -13.69
CA GLU A 6 34.27 28.55 -14.82
C GLU A 6 34.34 29.97 -14.23
N GLN A 7 35.56 30.36 -13.87
CA GLN A 7 35.93 31.76 -13.84
C GLN A 7 35.86 32.25 -15.29
N GLY A 8 34.65 32.64 -15.70
CA GLY A 8 34.45 33.53 -16.82
C GLY A 8 35.17 34.84 -16.52
N THR A 9 36.42 34.93 -16.97
CA THR A 9 37.10 36.20 -17.19
C THR A 9 36.31 36.99 -18.25
N GLY A 10 36.26 38.30 -18.06
CA GLY A 10 35.23 39.16 -18.63
C GLY A 10 35.11 39.11 -20.15
N ALA A 11 33.88 38.89 -20.62
CA ALA A 11 33.41 39.36 -21.90
C ALA A 11 31.98 39.88 -21.71
N ALA A 12 31.75 41.14 -22.09
CA ALA A 12 30.44 41.76 -22.15
C ALA A 12 29.63 41.10 -23.28
N GLY A 13 28.93 40.01 -22.97
CA GLY A 13 27.93 39.41 -23.84
C GLY A 13 26.54 39.62 -23.25
N GLY A 14 25.69 40.41 -23.91
CA GLY A 14 24.34 40.80 -23.47
C GLY A 14 23.28 39.68 -23.49
N GLY A 15 23.67 38.43 -23.25
CA GLY A 15 22.74 37.30 -23.13
C GLY A 15 22.07 37.23 -21.74
N PRO A 16 20.84 36.71 -21.61
CA PRO A 16 20.18 36.53 -20.33
C PRO A 16 20.96 35.54 -19.45
N ARG A 17 21.11 35.87 -18.16
CA ARG A 17 21.87 35.04 -17.21
C ARG A 17 20.96 33.94 -16.64
N ILE A 18 21.24 32.69 -17.00
CA ILE A 18 20.44 31.52 -16.58
C ILE A 18 20.84 31.08 -15.16
N LEU A 19 19.85 30.94 -14.28
CA LEU A 19 19.99 30.50 -12.89
C LEU A 19 19.29 29.15 -12.69
N GLY A 20 20.08 28.08 -12.64
CA GLY A 20 19.61 26.71 -12.45
C GLY A 20 19.18 26.41 -11.01
N VAL A 21 17.87 26.24 -10.78
CA VAL A 21 17.30 25.92 -9.47
C VAL A 21 16.68 24.53 -9.51
N THR A 22 17.13 23.65 -8.60
CA THR A 22 16.57 22.30 -8.52
C THR A 22 15.13 22.34 -8.00
N ASP A 23 14.29 21.49 -8.58
CA ASP A 23 12.87 21.30 -8.23
C ASP A 23 12.60 21.01 -6.74
N LEU A 24 13.58 20.47 -6.02
CA LEU A 24 13.63 20.41 -4.57
C LEU A 24 14.91 21.09 -4.05
N SER A 25 14.76 22.30 -3.53
CA SER A 25 15.82 23.08 -2.88
C SER A 25 15.25 24.12 -1.91
N LEU A 26 16.13 24.70 -1.10
CA LEU A 26 15.87 25.92 -0.35
C LEU A 26 16.62 27.07 -1.02
N VAL A 27 15.89 27.96 -1.70
CA VAL A 27 16.46 29.16 -2.30
C VAL A 27 16.39 30.29 -1.29
N VAL A 28 17.51 30.96 -1.04
CA VAL A 28 17.60 32.11 -0.16
C VAL A 28 17.92 33.34 -1.02
N LEU A 29 17.00 34.29 -1.04
CA LEU A 29 17.27 35.60 -1.65
C LEU A 29 18.12 36.42 -0.68
N VAL A 30 19.18 37.03 -1.20
CA VAL A 30 20.15 37.80 -0.41
C VAL A 30 20.30 39.18 -1.04
N GLY A 31 20.06 40.24 -0.28
CA GLY A 31 20.19 41.60 -0.80
C GLY A 31 19.61 42.66 0.12
N ALA A 32 20.09 43.90 -0.02
CA ALA A 32 19.62 45.02 0.77
C ALA A 32 18.11 45.30 0.59
N SER A 33 17.50 46.01 1.54
CA SER A 33 16.16 46.55 1.33
C SER A 33 16.17 47.45 0.09
N GLY A 34 15.16 47.36 -0.78
CA GLY A 34 15.12 48.09 -2.05
C GLY A 34 15.87 47.44 -3.22
N SER A 35 16.61 46.33 -3.01
CA SER A 35 17.36 45.66 -4.08
C SER A 35 16.49 44.92 -5.12
N GLY A 36 15.19 44.78 -4.87
CA GLY A 36 14.25 44.14 -5.81
C GLY A 36 13.94 42.65 -5.53
N LYS A 37 14.38 42.08 -4.41
CA LYS A 37 14.16 40.65 -4.07
C LYS A 37 12.72 40.18 -4.22
N SER A 38 11.76 40.85 -3.61
CA SER A 38 10.35 40.46 -3.67
C SER A 38 9.79 40.52 -5.09
N THR A 39 10.22 41.51 -5.88
CA THR A 39 9.86 41.62 -7.29
C THR A 39 10.47 40.47 -8.10
N PHE A 40 11.75 40.18 -7.87
CA PHE A 40 12.45 39.05 -8.49
C PHE A 40 11.78 37.72 -8.13
N ALA A 41 11.44 37.51 -6.86
CA ALA A 41 10.75 36.31 -6.37
C ALA A 41 9.43 36.10 -7.12
N ARG A 42 8.57 37.12 -7.14
CA ARG A 42 7.25 37.07 -7.79
C ARG A 42 7.34 36.87 -9.31
N ARG A 43 8.40 37.36 -9.94
CA ARG A 43 8.62 37.19 -11.38
C ARG A 43 9.02 35.75 -11.74
N HIS A 44 9.80 35.08 -10.88
CA HIS A 44 10.45 33.81 -11.22
C HIS A 44 9.91 32.58 -10.48
N PHE A 45 9.11 32.76 -9.44
CA PHE A 45 8.60 31.68 -8.59
C PHE A 45 7.10 31.82 -8.38
N ARG A 46 6.43 30.70 -8.14
CA ARG A 46 4.99 30.69 -7.85
C ARG A 46 4.73 31.38 -6.51
N PRO A 47 3.60 32.08 -6.33
CA PRO A 47 3.28 32.72 -5.05
C PRO A 47 3.36 31.75 -3.86
N THR A 48 2.95 30.50 -4.05
CA THR A 48 2.99 29.46 -3.02
C THR A 48 4.40 28.93 -2.72
N GLU A 49 5.41 29.22 -3.54
CA GLU A 49 6.81 28.84 -3.28
C GLU A 49 7.55 29.85 -2.42
N ILE A 50 7.04 31.08 -2.31
CA ILE A 50 7.72 32.22 -1.70
C ILE A 50 7.23 32.39 -0.26
N ILE A 51 8.14 32.30 0.70
CA ILE A 51 7.88 32.61 2.11
C ILE A 51 8.64 33.90 2.44
N SER A 52 7.89 34.97 2.69
CA SER A 52 8.43 36.30 2.99
C SER A 52 8.50 36.53 4.50
N SER A 53 9.63 37.06 4.98
CA SER A 53 9.77 37.48 6.38
C SER A 53 8.89 38.67 6.75
N ASP A 54 8.37 39.40 5.76
CA ASP A 54 7.49 40.56 5.95
C ASP A 54 6.04 40.07 6.09
N PHE A 55 5.62 39.16 5.21
CA PHE A 55 4.31 38.49 5.31
C PHE A 55 4.16 37.73 6.64
N CYS A 56 5.17 36.97 7.07
CA CYS A 56 5.12 36.28 8.36
C CYS A 56 5.03 37.24 9.56
N ARG A 57 5.50 38.48 9.40
CA ARG A 57 5.43 39.54 10.41
C ARG A 57 4.02 40.10 10.52
N GLY A 58 3.38 40.35 9.38
CA GLY A 58 1.96 40.70 9.32
C GLY A 58 1.07 39.65 9.98
N LEU A 59 1.37 38.36 9.84
CA LEU A 59 0.62 37.29 10.50
C LEU A 59 0.70 37.29 12.04
N VAL A 60 1.78 37.80 12.63
CA VAL A 60 2.01 37.75 14.09
C VAL A 60 1.79 39.09 14.78
N ALA A 61 1.83 40.20 14.04
CA ALA A 61 1.77 41.56 14.60
C ALA A 61 0.77 42.49 13.90
N ASP A 62 0.01 41.99 12.92
CA ASP A 62 -0.88 42.79 12.04
C ASP A 62 -0.18 43.93 11.27
N ASP A 63 1.16 43.98 11.28
CA ASP A 63 2.01 44.94 10.57
C ASP A 63 3.27 44.26 10.00
N GLU A 64 3.43 44.31 8.67
CA GLU A 64 4.60 43.76 7.96
C GLU A 64 5.92 44.51 8.27
N ASN A 65 5.85 45.67 8.92
CA ASN A 65 7.01 46.50 9.24
C ASN A 65 7.40 46.48 10.72
N ASP A 66 6.61 45.85 11.61
CA ASP A 66 6.90 45.79 13.05
C ASP A 66 8.17 44.96 13.34
N GLN A 67 9.28 45.66 13.57
CA GLN A 67 10.57 45.03 13.83
C GLN A 67 10.63 44.33 15.21
N SER A 68 9.74 44.65 16.15
CA SER A 68 9.69 44.00 17.47
C SER A 68 9.28 42.52 17.36
N ALA A 69 8.42 42.19 16.38
CA ALA A 69 7.96 40.83 16.10
C ALA A 69 8.91 40.00 15.22
N SER A 70 10.16 40.45 15.02
CA SER A 70 11.11 39.77 14.13
C SER A 70 11.36 38.32 14.48
N LYS A 71 11.49 38.03 15.78
CA LYS A 71 11.78 36.67 16.24
C LYS A 71 10.63 35.72 15.88
N ASP A 72 9.41 36.09 16.25
CA ASP A 72 8.22 35.26 16.02
C ASP A 72 7.91 35.11 14.52
N ALA A 73 8.14 36.17 13.73
CA ALA A 73 8.01 36.12 12.26
C ALA A 73 8.98 35.11 11.62
N PHE A 74 10.22 35.05 12.10
CA PHE A 74 11.20 34.06 11.62
C PHE A 74 10.88 32.64 12.11
N ASP A 75 10.31 32.46 13.30
CA ASP A 75 9.86 31.15 13.78
C ASP A 75 8.74 30.58 12.88
N VAL A 76 7.75 31.41 12.52
CA VAL A 76 6.70 31.05 11.54
C VAL A 76 7.30 30.73 10.17
N LEU A 77 8.24 31.55 9.69
CA LEU A 77 8.93 31.35 8.40
C LEU A 77 9.64 29.99 8.36
N HIS A 78 10.44 29.67 9.38
CA HIS A 78 11.17 28.41 9.46
C HIS A 78 10.21 27.22 9.56
N TYR A 79 9.11 27.34 10.31
CA TYR A 79 8.10 26.29 10.41
C TYR A 79 7.45 25.98 9.06
N ILE A 80 6.98 27.02 8.34
CA ILE A 80 6.35 26.86 7.02
C ILE A 80 7.36 26.29 6.02
N ALA A 81 8.58 26.85 5.97
CA ALA A 81 9.63 26.37 5.09
C ALA A 81 9.98 24.90 5.38
N GLY A 82 10.09 24.51 6.65
CA GLY A 82 10.34 23.13 7.05
C GLY A 82 9.24 22.16 6.60
N LYS A 83 7.96 22.52 6.78
CA LYS A 83 6.83 21.70 6.31
C LYS A 83 6.83 21.52 4.78
N ARG A 84 7.15 22.58 4.04
CA ARG A 84 7.26 22.52 2.58
C ARG A 84 8.41 21.63 2.11
N LEU A 85 9.59 21.79 2.71
CA LEU A 85 10.76 20.96 2.40
C LEU A 85 10.52 19.49 2.76
N ALA A 86 9.86 19.21 3.89
CA ALA A 86 9.44 17.86 4.26
C ALA A 86 8.55 17.23 3.17
N ALA A 87 7.60 17.98 2.63
CA ALA A 87 6.70 17.57 1.55
C ALA A 87 7.36 17.55 0.15
N GLY A 88 8.68 17.72 0.04
CA GLY A 88 9.41 17.67 -1.23
C GLY A 88 9.12 18.86 -2.13
N ARG A 89 8.80 20.04 -1.57
CA ARG A 89 8.49 21.26 -2.33
C ARG A 89 9.64 22.26 -2.32
N LEU A 90 9.96 22.80 -3.50
CA LEU A 90 10.79 24.01 -3.63
C LEU A 90 10.27 25.12 -2.72
N THR A 91 11.19 25.73 -1.98
CA THR A 91 10.90 26.81 -1.05
C THR A 91 11.88 27.96 -1.27
N VAL A 92 11.34 29.17 -1.45
CA VAL A 92 12.10 30.40 -1.64
C VAL A 92 11.87 31.30 -0.44
N VAL A 93 12.95 31.70 0.22
CA VAL A 93 12.90 32.63 1.34
C VAL A 93 13.19 34.04 0.84
N ASP A 94 12.19 34.90 0.89
CA ASP A 94 12.31 36.33 0.62
C ASP A 94 12.53 37.09 1.94
N ALA A 95 13.80 37.32 2.24
CA ALA A 95 14.26 38.11 3.37
C ALA A 95 15.52 38.89 2.96
N THR A 96 15.98 39.85 3.76
CA THR A 96 17.23 40.58 3.47
C THR A 96 18.44 39.65 3.46
N SER A 97 18.52 38.73 4.44
CA SER A 97 19.52 37.65 4.54
C SER A 97 20.98 38.10 4.41
N VAL A 98 21.29 39.37 4.68
CA VAL A 98 22.65 39.94 4.51
C VAL A 98 23.59 39.55 5.67
N GLN A 99 23.05 39.17 6.82
CA GLN A 99 23.81 38.73 8.00
C GLN A 99 24.04 37.21 8.01
N GLN A 100 25.21 36.79 8.46
CA GLN A 100 25.61 35.38 8.49
C GLN A 100 24.72 34.53 9.42
N GLU A 101 24.38 35.04 10.61
CA GLU A 101 23.52 34.30 11.56
C GLU A 101 22.12 34.03 11.00
N SER A 102 21.53 34.98 10.25
CA SER A 102 20.25 34.77 9.58
C SER A 102 20.31 33.66 8.53
N ARG A 103 21.42 33.57 7.78
CA ARG A 103 21.61 32.52 6.76
C ARG A 103 21.94 31.17 7.39
N LYS A 104 22.64 31.14 8.53
CA LYS A 104 23.02 29.91 9.23
C LYS A 104 21.81 29.04 9.58
N GLN A 105 20.73 29.64 10.07
CA GLN A 105 19.49 28.92 10.38
C GLN A 105 18.84 28.32 9.13
N LEU A 106 18.81 29.06 8.02
CA LEU A 106 18.30 28.56 6.72
C LEU A 106 19.16 27.43 6.15
N ILE A 107 20.48 27.53 6.24
CA ILE A 107 21.39 26.46 5.83
C ILE A 107 21.19 25.22 6.72
N GLN A 108 21.00 25.41 8.03
CA GLN A 108 20.70 24.31 8.95
C GLN A 108 19.36 23.65 8.61
N LEU A 109 18.34 24.43 8.26
CA LEU A 109 17.04 23.93 7.81
C LEU A 109 17.18 23.10 6.52
N ALA A 110 17.92 23.60 5.53
CA ALA A 110 18.20 22.84 4.30
C ALA A 110 18.92 21.51 4.59
N ARG A 111 19.90 21.52 5.51
CA ARG A 111 20.61 20.32 5.96
C ARG A 111 19.69 19.34 6.70
N GLN A 112 18.80 19.84 7.56
CA GLN A 112 17.85 19.02 8.31
C GLN A 112 16.97 18.17 7.37
N TYR A 113 16.55 18.75 6.25
CA TYR A 113 15.68 18.10 5.25
C TYR A 113 16.43 17.54 4.03
N ASP A 114 17.77 17.46 4.09
CA ASP A 114 18.63 16.91 3.04
C ASP A 114 18.39 17.52 1.65
N VAL A 115 18.20 18.84 1.57
CA VAL A 115 18.03 19.58 0.32
C VAL A 115 19.19 20.53 0.05
N LEU A 116 19.37 20.94 -1.20
CA LEU A 116 20.40 21.89 -1.58
C LEU A 116 20.03 23.33 -1.16
N PRO A 117 20.87 24.02 -0.37
CA PRO A 117 20.74 25.46 -0.17
C PRO A 117 21.32 26.22 -1.38
N ILE A 118 20.52 27.09 -1.99
CA ILE A 118 20.90 27.93 -3.14
C ILE A 118 20.80 29.40 -2.74
N ALA A 119 21.85 30.20 -2.94
CA ALA A 119 21.82 31.64 -2.72
C ALA A 119 21.65 32.38 -4.06
N ILE A 120 20.64 33.26 -4.14
CA ILE A 120 20.52 34.23 -5.24
C ILE A 120 20.73 35.63 -4.65
N VAL A 121 21.85 36.24 -5.03
CA VAL A 121 22.32 37.50 -4.48
C VAL A 121 22.04 38.64 -5.45
N LEU A 122 21.33 39.66 -4.97
CA LEU A 122 21.01 40.89 -5.70
C LEU A 122 21.91 42.03 -5.16
N ASP A 123 23.07 42.23 -5.79
CA ASP A 123 24.04 43.29 -5.48
C ASP A 123 23.73 44.54 -6.34
N VAL A 124 22.75 45.32 -5.89
CA VAL A 124 22.25 46.53 -6.56
C VAL A 124 22.88 47.79 -5.92
N PRO A 125 23.21 48.84 -6.71
CA PRO A 125 23.75 50.09 -6.18
C PRO A 125 22.88 50.73 -5.09
N GLU A 126 23.54 51.43 -4.15
CA GLU A 126 22.89 52.08 -3.00
C GLU A 126 21.83 53.08 -3.43
N GLU A 127 22.15 53.92 -4.41
CA GLU A 127 21.28 55.00 -4.91
C GLU A 127 19.94 54.43 -5.39
N VAL A 128 20.00 53.38 -6.22
CA VAL A 128 18.81 52.67 -6.71
C VAL A 128 18.01 52.03 -5.56
N CYS A 129 18.68 51.42 -4.58
CA CYS A 129 17.98 50.83 -3.43
C CYS A 129 17.28 51.89 -2.57
N ALA A 130 17.91 53.06 -2.39
CA ALA A 130 17.36 54.18 -1.65
C ALA A 130 16.15 54.80 -2.36
N GLU A 131 16.25 55.05 -3.67
CA GLU A 131 15.16 55.55 -4.50
C GLU A 131 13.95 54.60 -4.46
N ARG A 132 14.18 53.29 -4.64
CA ARG A 132 13.12 52.28 -4.60
C ARG A 132 12.44 52.15 -3.25
N ASN A 133 13.14 52.40 -2.14
CA ASN A 133 12.53 52.39 -0.81
C ASN A 133 11.77 53.69 -0.53
N ALA A 134 12.27 54.84 -0.97
CA ALA A 134 11.59 56.13 -0.83
C ALA A 134 10.23 56.15 -1.54
N ALA A 135 10.11 55.42 -2.66
CA ALA A 135 8.87 55.28 -3.43
C ALA A 135 7.84 54.31 -2.81
N ARG A 136 8.17 53.59 -1.72
CA ARG A 136 7.28 52.61 -1.07
C ARG A 136 6.60 53.25 0.14
N ALA A 137 5.28 53.39 0.13
CA ALA A 137 4.53 54.07 1.19
C ALA A 137 4.75 53.46 2.60
N ASP A 138 4.91 52.15 2.67
CA ASP A 138 5.19 51.37 3.88
C ASP A 138 6.65 51.45 4.37
N ARG A 139 7.58 51.93 3.52
CA ARG A 139 9.03 51.99 3.81
C ARG A 139 9.69 53.34 3.54
N ALA A 140 8.92 54.37 3.19
CA ALA A 140 9.41 55.71 2.88
C ALA A 140 10.18 56.35 4.06
N GLY A 141 9.89 55.94 5.30
CA GLY A 141 10.58 56.39 6.52
C GLY A 141 11.90 55.67 6.83
N MET A 142 12.34 54.69 6.03
CA MET A 142 13.55 53.91 6.32
C MET A 142 14.84 54.77 6.15
N PRO A 143 15.67 54.94 7.19
CA PRO A 143 16.89 55.75 7.08
C PRO A 143 17.91 55.17 6.08
N ARG A 144 18.49 56.01 5.20
CA ARG A 144 19.52 55.60 4.22
C ARG A 144 20.71 54.84 4.84
N ARG A 145 21.07 55.17 6.09
CA ARG A 145 22.10 54.45 6.88
C ARG A 145 21.83 52.94 7.04
N VAL A 146 20.57 52.51 7.05
CA VAL A 146 20.19 51.09 7.14
C VAL A 146 20.51 50.37 5.83
N ILE A 147 20.21 51.00 4.69
CA ILE A 147 20.54 50.48 3.35
C ILE A 147 22.05 50.37 3.20
N GLN A 148 22.80 51.40 3.61
CA GLN A 148 24.27 51.39 3.63
C GLN A 148 24.84 50.25 4.47
N ARG A 149 24.27 50.01 5.66
CA ARG A 149 24.66 48.87 6.52
C ARG A 149 24.43 47.54 5.80
N HIS A 150 23.24 47.33 5.22
CA HIS A 150 22.93 46.09 4.52
C HIS A 150 23.86 45.84 3.32
N ILE A 151 24.19 46.87 2.53
CA ILE A 151 25.13 46.74 1.41
C ILE A 151 26.54 46.41 1.89
N ARG A 152 26.99 47.02 2.99
CA ARG A 152 28.29 46.71 3.60
C ARG A 152 28.37 45.28 4.10
N GLU A 153 27.32 44.82 4.81
CA GLU A 153 27.20 43.43 5.29
C GLU A 153 27.15 42.43 4.12
N LEU A 154 26.38 42.74 3.09
CA LEU A 154 26.30 41.96 1.85
C LEU A 154 27.70 41.78 1.24
N ARG A 155 28.38 42.89 0.92
CA ARG A 155 29.67 42.85 0.22
C ARG A 155 30.77 42.16 1.02
N ARG A 156 30.72 42.24 2.36
CA ARG A 156 31.64 41.51 3.26
C ARG A 156 31.42 39.99 3.21
N SER A 157 30.17 39.56 3.06
CA SER A 157 29.81 38.14 3.09
C SER A 157 29.88 37.43 1.74
N LEU A 158 29.79 38.15 0.61
CA LEU A 158 29.81 37.58 -0.75
C LEU A 158 30.91 36.54 -1.00
N ARG A 159 32.13 36.77 -0.48
CA ARG A 159 33.29 35.89 -0.69
C ARG A 159 33.24 34.59 0.12
N HIS A 160 32.30 34.47 1.05
CA HIS A 160 32.25 33.38 2.03
C HIS A 160 30.98 32.53 1.94
N LEU A 161 30.01 32.87 1.08
CA LEU A 161 28.72 32.16 0.99
C LEU A 161 28.85 30.66 0.73
N GLU A 162 29.79 30.24 -0.13
CA GLU A 162 30.05 28.81 -0.35
C GLU A 162 30.60 28.12 0.91
N ARG A 163 31.49 28.80 1.65
CA ARG A 163 32.07 28.29 2.91
C ARG A 163 31.03 28.22 4.03
N GLU A 164 29.99 29.05 3.98
CA GLU A 164 28.86 28.98 4.91
C GLU A 164 28.02 27.71 4.69
N GLY A 165 28.03 27.15 3.47
CA GLY A 165 27.36 25.90 3.14
C GLY A 165 26.37 25.97 1.98
N PHE A 166 26.24 27.12 1.29
CA PHE A 166 25.50 27.20 0.03
C PHE A 166 26.17 26.35 -1.04
N ARG A 167 25.37 25.58 -1.79
CA ARG A 167 25.87 24.67 -2.83
C ARG A 167 25.88 25.31 -4.22
N LYS A 168 25.00 26.27 -4.45
CA LYS A 168 25.00 27.15 -5.63
C LYS A 168 24.88 28.59 -5.16
N VAL A 169 25.71 29.48 -5.69
CA VAL A 169 25.70 30.92 -5.38
C VAL A 169 25.64 31.71 -6.67
N TYR A 170 24.53 32.40 -6.91
CA TYR A 170 24.33 33.26 -8.07
C TYR A 170 24.45 34.72 -7.63
N ILE A 171 25.38 35.48 -8.22
CA ILE A 171 25.60 36.90 -7.87
C ILE A 171 25.20 37.78 -9.05
N LEU A 172 24.04 38.42 -8.95
CA LEU A 172 23.52 39.38 -9.93
C LEU A 172 23.99 40.79 -9.56
N ARG A 173 24.82 41.40 -10.41
CA ARG A 173 25.38 42.74 -10.17
C ARG A 173 24.65 43.79 -10.99
N GLY A 174 24.10 44.79 -10.31
CA GLY A 174 23.34 45.87 -10.96
C GLY A 174 21.92 45.47 -11.37
N VAL A 175 21.14 46.46 -11.83
CA VAL A 175 19.73 46.27 -12.19
C VAL A 175 19.59 45.44 -13.46
N GLU A 176 20.43 45.69 -14.46
CA GLU A 176 20.37 44.99 -15.76
C GLU A 176 20.50 43.47 -15.62
N GLN A 177 21.45 42.99 -14.81
CA GLN A 177 21.59 41.54 -14.57
C GLN A 177 20.42 40.94 -13.80
N VAL A 178 19.78 41.72 -12.92
CA VAL A 178 18.59 41.26 -12.19
C VAL A 178 17.40 41.14 -13.14
N GLU A 179 17.21 42.10 -14.04
CA GLU A 179 16.10 42.11 -15.01
C GLU A 179 16.28 41.10 -16.16
N ALA A 180 17.54 40.83 -16.55
CA ALA A 180 17.89 39.87 -17.60
C ALA A 180 18.04 38.43 -17.08
N ALA A 181 18.05 38.22 -15.76
CA ALA A 181 18.16 36.89 -15.19
C ALA A 181 16.93 36.03 -15.50
N GLN A 182 17.15 34.74 -15.76
CA GLN A 182 16.10 33.75 -15.96
C GLN A 182 16.32 32.59 -15.02
N VAL A 183 15.30 32.22 -14.23
CA VAL A 183 15.35 31.03 -13.39
C VAL A 183 14.84 29.84 -14.18
N VAL A 184 15.68 28.83 -14.35
CA VAL A 184 15.33 27.56 -15.03
C VAL A 184 15.25 26.46 -13.97
N ARG A 185 14.20 25.64 -14.07
CA ARG A 185 14.01 24.48 -13.21
C ARG A 185 14.89 23.34 -13.70
N GLU A 186 15.72 22.82 -12.82
CA GLU A 186 16.54 21.64 -13.07
C GLU A 186 16.01 20.45 -12.28
N ARG A 187 16.03 19.26 -12.87
CA ARG A 187 15.83 18.03 -12.12
C ARG A 187 17.08 17.73 -11.32
N ARG A 188 16.92 17.10 -10.17
CA ARG A 188 18.05 16.54 -9.43
C ARG A 188 18.60 15.34 -10.21
N PHE A 189 19.90 15.10 -10.14
CA PHE A 189 20.54 13.99 -10.87
C PHE A 189 20.00 12.59 -10.49
N ASN A 190 19.51 12.45 -9.26
CA ASN A 190 18.86 11.23 -8.77
C ASN A 190 17.37 11.15 -9.12
N ASP A 191 16.77 12.20 -9.68
CA ASP A 191 15.37 12.23 -10.09
C ASP A 191 15.25 11.86 -11.57
N LEU A 192 15.08 10.56 -11.81
CA LEU A 192 14.85 9.96 -13.11
C LEU A 192 13.41 9.43 -13.23
N THR A 193 12.46 10.05 -12.51
CA THR A 193 11.06 9.60 -12.43
C THR A 193 10.33 9.57 -13.79
N HIS A 194 10.89 10.26 -14.78
CA HIS A 194 10.41 10.28 -16.16
C HIS A 194 10.82 9.04 -16.97
N LEU A 195 11.80 8.27 -16.51
CA LEU A 195 12.17 6.98 -17.09
C LEU A 195 11.28 5.91 -16.44
N THR A 196 10.37 5.34 -17.21
CA THR A 196 9.38 4.36 -16.73
C THR A 196 9.77 2.91 -16.98
N GLY A 197 10.96 2.67 -17.54
CA GLY A 197 11.44 1.34 -17.88
C GLY A 197 10.87 0.84 -19.22
N PRO A 198 10.87 -0.49 -19.45
CA PRO A 198 11.23 -1.55 -18.50
C PRO A 198 12.71 -1.54 -18.05
N PHE A 199 12.98 -2.03 -16.83
CA PHE A 199 14.33 -2.07 -16.23
C PHE A 199 14.74 -3.49 -15.85
N ASP A 200 16.04 -3.79 -15.94
CA ASP A 200 16.66 -4.98 -15.35
C ASP A 200 17.69 -4.53 -14.31
N VAL A 201 17.33 -4.62 -13.03
CA VAL A 201 18.20 -4.18 -11.93
C VAL A 201 19.14 -5.32 -11.56
N ILE A 202 20.45 -5.14 -11.64
CA ILE A 202 21.47 -6.18 -11.47
C ILE A 202 22.22 -5.96 -10.15
N GLY A 203 22.37 -7.04 -9.37
CA GLY A 203 23.07 -7.08 -8.08
C GLY A 203 24.59 -6.84 -8.15
N ASP A 204 25.27 -7.03 -7.01
CA ASP A 204 26.71 -6.80 -6.86
C ASP A 204 27.52 -7.79 -7.72
N VAL A 205 28.36 -7.28 -8.61
CA VAL A 205 29.07 -8.08 -9.62
C VAL A 205 30.47 -8.49 -9.14
N HIS A 206 31.16 -7.63 -8.38
CA HIS A 206 32.47 -7.88 -7.79
C HIS A 206 33.50 -8.50 -8.76
N GLY A 207 33.66 -7.96 -9.96
CA GLY A 207 34.65 -8.45 -10.95
C GLY A 207 34.33 -9.80 -11.59
N CYS A 208 33.14 -10.37 -11.38
CA CYS A 208 32.67 -11.60 -12.02
C CYS A 208 32.14 -11.34 -13.45
N SER A 209 33.08 -11.05 -14.36
CA SER A 209 32.80 -10.69 -15.77
C SER A 209 32.07 -11.80 -16.54
N SER A 210 32.46 -13.07 -16.35
CA SER A 210 31.83 -14.22 -17.04
C SER A 210 30.36 -14.37 -16.64
N GLU A 211 30.07 -14.31 -15.34
CA GLU A 211 28.72 -14.39 -14.80
C GLU A 211 27.86 -13.18 -15.22
N LEU A 212 28.45 -11.99 -15.33
CA LEU A 212 27.75 -10.81 -15.86
C LEU A 212 27.30 -11.02 -17.31
N GLU A 213 28.18 -11.49 -18.19
CA GLU A 213 27.83 -11.76 -19.59
C GLU A 213 26.79 -12.88 -19.70
N ALA A 214 26.91 -13.94 -18.89
CA ALA A 214 25.93 -15.02 -18.83
C ALA A 214 24.54 -14.52 -18.38
N LEU A 215 24.48 -13.66 -17.36
CA LEU A 215 23.24 -13.06 -16.89
C LEU A 215 22.63 -12.11 -17.94
N LEU A 216 23.43 -11.24 -18.55
CA LEU A 216 22.98 -10.34 -19.61
C LEU A 216 22.42 -11.12 -20.80
N GLY A 217 23.08 -12.21 -21.20
CA GLY A 217 22.57 -13.12 -22.24
C GLY A 217 21.24 -13.78 -21.85
N LYS A 218 21.11 -14.27 -20.61
CA LYS A 218 19.86 -14.84 -20.08
C LYS A 218 18.73 -13.82 -20.00
N LEU A 219 19.06 -12.56 -19.72
CA LEU A 219 18.12 -11.44 -19.71
C LEU A 219 17.71 -10.98 -21.12
N GLY A 220 18.46 -11.36 -22.16
CA GLY A 220 18.16 -11.05 -23.57
C GLY A 220 18.99 -9.91 -24.17
N TYR A 221 20.04 -9.43 -23.49
CA TYR A 221 20.94 -8.41 -24.03
C TYR A 221 21.87 -9.00 -25.08
N VAL A 222 22.07 -8.25 -26.17
CA VAL A 222 23.04 -8.54 -27.23
C VAL A 222 23.99 -7.36 -27.30
N ASP A 223 25.29 -7.61 -27.08
CA ASP A 223 26.33 -6.58 -27.05
C ASP A 223 26.03 -5.39 -26.09
N GLY A 224 25.32 -5.65 -25.00
CA GLY A 224 24.93 -4.63 -24.01
C GLY A 224 23.69 -3.82 -24.38
N VAL A 225 22.93 -4.23 -25.39
CA VAL A 225 21.66 -3.61 -25.80
C VAL A 225 20.52 -4.64 -25.71
N HIS A 226 19.41 -4.26 -25.10
CA HIS A 226 18.21 -5.12 -25.08
C HIS A 226 17.33 -4.83 -26.30
N PRO A 227 17.00 -5.82 -27.15
CA PRO A 227 16.20 -5.62 -28.36
C PRO A 227 14.80 -5.01 -28.11
N GLU A 228 14.20 -5.31 -26.96
CA GLU A 228 12.90 -4.78 -26.54
C GLU A 228 12.99 -3.43 -25.79
N GLY A 229 14.18 -2.81 -25.73
CA GLY A 229 14.37 -1.49 -25.12
C GLY A 229 14.44 -1.47 -23.59
N ARG A 230 14.70 -2.62 -22.93
CA ARG A 230 14.96 -2.67 -21.48
C ARG A 230 16.29 -1.98 -21.16
N THR A 231 16.34 -1.31 -20.01
CA THR A 231 17.53 -0.61 -19.52
C THR A 231 18.11 -1.34 -18.29
N ALA A 232 19.39 -1.68 -18.33
CA ALA A 232 20.06 -2.30 -17.19
C ALA A 232 20.31 -1.27 -16.07
N VAL A 233 20.17 -1.65 -14.81
CA VAL A 233 20.46 -0.77 -13.67
C VAL A 233 21.35 -1.50 -12.66
N PHE A 234 22.62 -1.13 -12.58
CA PHE A 234 23.58 -1.75 -11.66
C PHE A 234 23.49 -1.12 -10.26
N VAL A 235 23.37 -1.95 -9.23
CA VAL A 235 23.27 -1.50 -7.82
C VAL A 235 24.61 -1.12 -7.18
N GLY A 236 25.73 -1.21 -7.91
CA GLY A 236 27.08 -0.88 -7.41
C GLY A 236 27.93 -2.12 -7.17
N ASP A 237 29.08 -1.95 -6.53
CA ASP A 237 30.05 -3.01 -6.23
C ASP A 237 30.37 -3.89 -7.45
N LEU A 238 30.73 -3.20 -8.53
CA LEU A 238 31.24 -3.77 -9.78
C LEU A 238 32.67 -4.30 -9.63
N VAL A 239 33.42 -3.72 -8.69
CA VAL A 239 34.86 -3.93 -8.51
C VAL A 239 35.19 -4.76 -7.26
N ASP A 240 36.48 -5.06 -7.09
CA ASP A 240 37.07 -5.81 -5.98
C ASP A 240 36.70 -7.31 -5.96
N ARG A 241 37.62 -8.12 -5.41
CA ARG A 241 37.52 -9.59 -5.17
C ARG A 241 37.59 -10.49 -6.41
N GLY A 242 36.73 -10.28 -7.41
CA GLY A 242 36.62 -11.19 -8.54
C GLY A 242 37.79 -11.12 -9.54
N PRO A 243 37.79 -12.05 -10.52
CA PRO A 243 38.93 -12.29 -11.39
C PRO A 243 39.15 -11.24 -12.49
N ASP A 244 38.11 -10.49 -12.87
CA ASP A 244 38.16 -9.59 -14.04
C ASP A 244 37.36 -8.29 -13.81
N THR A 245 37.89 -7.43 -12.93
CA THR A 245 37.34 -6.07 -12.73
C THR A 245 37.41 -5.20 -14.00
N PRO A 246 38.52 -5.20 -14.78
CA PRO A 246 38.58 -4.41 -16.02
C PRO A 246 37.51 -4.80 -17.03
N GLY A 247 37.19 -6.09 -17.21
CA GLY A 247 36.12 -6.57 -18.08
C GLY A 247 34.74 -6.05 -17.68
N VAL A 248 34.39 -6.17 -16.39
CA VAL A 248 33.13 -5.62 -15.84
C VAL A 248 33.05 -4.11 -16.08
N LEU A 249 34.11 -3.37 -15.75
CA LEU A 249 34.13 -1.92 -15.93
C LEU A 249 33.96 -1.52 -17.40
N ARG A 250 34.66 -2.16 -18.34
CA ARG A 250 34.48 -1.88 -19.78
C ARG A 250 33.04 -2.10 -20.23
N ARG A 251 32.41 -3.21 -19.81
CA ARG A 251 31.01 -3.51 -20.16
C ARG A 251 30.06 -2.47 -19.62
N VAL A 252 30.09 -2.21 -18.31
CA VAL A 252 29.15 -1.32 -17.64
C VAL A 252 29.35 0.14 -18.08
N MET A 253 30.59 0.58 -18.24
CA MET A 253 30.90 1.92 -18.75
C MET A 253 30.40 2.10 -20.18
N SER A 254 30.58 1.09 -21.05
CA SER A 254 30.07 1.12 -22.42
C SER A 254 28.54 1.20 -22.48
N MET A 255 27.85 0.38 -21.68
CA MET A 255 26.38 0.41 -21.61
C MET A 255 25.86 1.74 -21.05
N THR A 256 26.52 2.29 -20.04
CA THR A 256 26.14 3.59 -19.45
C THR A 256 26.37 4.74 -20.43
N ALA A 257 27.51 4.76 -21.12
CA ALA A 257 27.85 5.79 -22.11
C ALA A 257 26.91 5.77 -23.33
N SER A 258 26.39 4.59 -23.70
CA SER A 258 25.42 4.42 -24.79
C SER A 258 23.96 4.62 -24.36
N GLY A 259 23.69 4.88 -23.08
CA GLY A 259 22.34 5.09 -22.54
C GLY A 259 21.53 3.80 -22.33
N ASN A 260 22.15 2.63 -22.45
CA ASN A 260 21.52 1.32 -22.24
C ASN A 260 21.60 0.83 -20.78
N ALA A 261 22.37 1.53 -19.93
CA ALA A 261 22.45 1.24 -18.51
C ALA A 261 22.49 2.50 -17.63
N LEU A 262 22.06 2.32 -16.39
CA LEU A 262 22.30 3.21 -15.26
C LEU A 262 23.15 2.48 -14.22
N CYS A 263 23.96 3.21 -13.46
CA CYS A 263 24.77 2.63 -12.38
C CYS A 263 24.76 3.57 -11.17
N VAL A 264 24.59 3.00 -9.98
CA VAL A 264 24.86 3.70 -8.71
C VAL A 264 26.22 3.23 -8.18
N PRO A 265 26.93 4.03 -7.37
CA PRO A 265 28.19 3.60 -6.77
C PRO A 265 27.89 2.74 -5.55
N GLY A 266 28.68 1.68 -5.36
CA GLY A 266 28.80 0.95 -4.11
C GLY A 266 29.98 1.44 -3.26
N ASN A 267 30.16 0.82 -2.09
CA ASN A 267 31.26 1.20 -1.20
C ASN A 267 32.62 0.84 -1.78
N HIS A 268 32.70 -0.16 -2.66
CA HIS A 268 33.92 -0.56 -3.33
C HIS A 268 34.33 0.48 -4.39
N GLU A 269 33.42 0.96 -5.26
CA GLU A 269 33.73 2.07 -6.18
C GLU A 269 34.15 3.34 -5.43
N ASN A 270 33.50 3.66 -4.31
CA ASN A 270 33.88 4.84 -3.52
C ASN A 270 35.27 4.69 -2.87
N LYS A 271 35.73 3.47 -2.60
CA LYS A 271 37.08 3.19 -2.10
C LYS A 271 38.10 3.28 -3.25
N LEU A 272 37.84 2.65 -4.37
CA LEU A 272 38.67 2.71 -5.59
C LEU A 272 38.82 4.15 -6.10
N GLY A 273 37.73 4.91 -6.18
CA GLY A 273 37.75 6.31 -6.60
C GLY A 273 38.54 7.24 -5.67
N ARG A 274 38.72 6.89 -4.38
CA ARG A 274 39.65 7.60 -3.48
C ARG A 274 41.10 7.26 -3.79
N TRP A 275 41.39 5.99 -4.07
CA TRP A 275 42.72 5.53 -4.47
C TRP A 275 43.17 6.16 -5.79
N LEU A 276 42.31 6.16 -6.83
CA LEU A 276 42.58 6.80 -8.13
C LEU A 276 42.88 8.31 -8.00
N LYS A 277 42.40 8.96 -6.94
CA LYS A 277 42.71 10.38 -6.61
C LYS A 277 43.99 10.56 -5.79
N GLY A 278 44.80 9.53 -5.64
CA GLY A 278 46.04 9.53 -4.86
C GLY A 278 45.85 9.58 -3.35
N ARG A 279 44.65 9.26 -2.83
CA ARG A 279 44.43 9.23 -1.37
C ARG A 279 44.92 7.91 -0.79
N LYS A 280 45.50 7.95 0.41
CA LYS A 280 45.84 6.74 1.16
C LYS A 280 44.56 6.00 1.58
N VAL A 281 44.43 4.75 1.15
CA VAL A 281 43.34 3.84 1.53
C VAL A 281 43.93 2.49 1.96
N GLN A 282 43.21 1.73 2.78
CA GLN A 282 43.63 0.37 3.15
C GLN A 282 43.29 -0.63 2.03
N HIS A 283 44.23 -1.48 1.65
CA HIS A 283 44.04 -2.51 0.63
C HIS A 283 43.43 -3.75 1.29
N THR A 284 42.12 -3.69 1.53
CA THR A 284 41.32 -4.73 2.20
C THR A 284 40.04 -5.00 1.42
N HIS A 285 39.40 -6.15 1.66
CA HIS A 285 38.13 -6.56 1.04
C HIS A 285 38.18 -6.67 -0.49
N GLY A 286 39.31 -7.07 -1.08
CA GLY A 286 39.41 -7.31 -2.52
C GLY A 286 40.00 -6.16 -3.36
N LEU A 287 40.35 -5.03 -2.73
CA LEU A 287 40.91 -3.86 -3.43
C LEU A 287 42.33 -4.12 -3.99
N ALA A 288 43.12 -5.00 -3.36
CA ALA A 288 44.48 -5.26 -3.81
C ALA A 288 44.48 -5.90 -5.20
N GLU A 289 43.56 -6.84 -5.41
CA GLU A 289 43.32 -7.57 -6.66
C GLU A 289 42.89 -6.62 -7.77
N THR A 290 41.98 -5.68 -7.47
CA THR A 290 41.58 -4.66 -8.45
C THR A 290 42.71 -3.70 -8.82
N ILE A 291 43.54 -3.29 -7.85
CA ILE A 291 44.69 -2.43 -8.12
C ILE A 291 45.68 -3.15 -9.05
N GLU A 292 46.03 -4.41 -8.74
CA GLU A 292 46.93 -5.22 -9.58
C GLU A 292 46.39 -5.36 -11.01
N GLN A 293 45.10 -5.67 -11.15
CA GLN A 293 44.44 -5.75 -12.46
C GLN A 293 44.50 -4.42 -13.23
N LEU A 294 44.25 -3.28 -12.57
CA LEU A 294 44.26 -1.96 -13.20
C LEU A 294 45.67 -1.43 -13.51
N GLU A 295 46.70 -1.83 -12.76
CA GLU A 295 48.10 -1.51 -13.07
C GLU A 295 48.54 -2.13 -14.40
N GLY A 296 47.91 -3.24 -14.82
CA GLY A 296 48.09 -3.83 -16.14
C GLY A 296 47.38 -3.09 -17.29
N GLU A 297 46.54 -2.09 -16.99
CA GLU A 297 45.74 -1.36 -17.97
C GLU A 297 46.37 -0.01 -18.38
N SER A 298 45.96 0.49 -19.54
CA SER A 298 46.36 1.81 -20.04
C SER A 298 46.00 2.95 -19.08
N GLU A 299 46.80 4.01 -19.06
CA GLU A 299 46.50 5.23 -18.29
C GLU A 299 45.17 5.85 -18.73
N GLU A 300 44.86 5.79 -20.02
CA GLU A 300 43.61 6.26 -20.60
C GLU A 300 42.41 5.54 -20.00
N PHE A 301 42.46 4.21 -19.88
CA PHE A 301 41.39 3.44 -19.27
C PHE A 301 41.25 3.76 -17.77
N ARG A 302 42.36 3.85 -17.03
CA ARG A 302 42.33 4.23 -15.61
C ARG A 302 41.71 5.62 -15.38
N GLN A 303 41.99 6.57 -16.27
CA GLN A 303 41.37 7.89 -16.26
C GLN A 303 39.86 7.82 -16.54
N GLN A 304 39.44 7.02 -17.53
CA GLN A 304 38.01 6.80 -17.82
C GLN A 304 37.28 6.17 -16.62
N VAL A 305 37.90 5.20 -15.92
CA VAL A 305 37.34 4.60 -14.70
C VAL A 305 37.20 5.65 -13.60
N ALA A 306 38.22 6.50 -13.42
CA ALA A 306 38.17 7.58 -12.43
C ALA A 306 37.03 8.56 -12.71
N GLU A 307 36.83 8.95 -13.97
CA GLU A 307 35.74 9.83 -14.41
C GLU A 307 34.36 9.19 -14.26
N PHE A 308 34.23 7.91 -14.63
CA PHE A 308 33.01 7.14 -14.46
C PHE A 308 32.57 7.10 -12.99
N ILE A 309 33.46 6.68 -12.09
CA ILE A 309 33.20 6.64 -10.64
C ILE A 309 32.90 8.04 -10.08
N ASP A 310 33.52 9.08 -10.63
CA ASP A 310 33.25 10.48 -10.23
C ASP A 310 31.81 10.87 -10.55
N GLY A 311 31.32 10.48 -11.72
CA GLY A 311 29.99 10.80 -12.23
C GLY A 311 28.84 10.05 -11.56
N LEU A 312 29.10 8.95 -10.85
CA LEU A 312 28.04 8.11 -10.28
C LEU A 312 27.20 8.84 -9.20
N VAL A 313 25.87 8.68 -9.35
CA VAL A 313 24.85 9.27 -8.48
C VAL A 313 24.45 8.26 -7.41
N SER A 314 24.33 8.70 -6.14
CA SER A 314 24.16 7.81 -4.99
C SER A 314 22.92 6.89 -5.03
N HIS A 315 21.87 7.30 -5.73
CA HIS A 315 20.66 6.53 -5.93
C HIS A 315 19.88 7.12 -7.11
N TYR A 316 18.96 6.34 -7.68
CA TYR A 316 17.98 6.82 -8.66
C TYR A 316 16.57 6.60 -8.16
N VAL A 317 15.69 7.56 -8.43
CA VAL A 317 14.24 7.45 -8.29
C VAL A 317 13.67 7.35 -9.70
N LEU A 318 13.06 6.22 -10.03
CA LEU A 318 12.61 5.81 -11.35
C LEU A 318 11.10 5.57 -11.36
N ASP A 319 10.55 5.40 -12.55
CA ASP A 319 9.18 4.92 -12.78
C ASP A 319 8.09 5.68 -12.02
N GLY A 320 8.05 7.00 -12.18
CA GLY A 320 7.07 7.84 -11.49
C GLY A 320 7.20 7.81 -9.96
N ALA A 321 8.39 7.54 -9.44
CA ALA A 321 8.71 7.32 -8.03
C ALA A 321 8.17 6.00 -7.44
N ARG A 322 7.93 5.00 -8.29
CA ARG A 322 7.61 3.63 -7.86
C ARG A 322 8.83 2.76 -7.63
N LEU A 323 9.99 3.12 -8.18
CA LEU A 323 11.24 2.35 -8.05
C LEU A 323 12.37 3.25 -7.53
N VAL A 324 13.09 2.78 -6.52
CA VAL A 324 14.31 3.40 -6.00
C VAL A 324 15.44 2.39 -6.03
N VAL A 325 16.54 2.75 -6.66
CA VAL A 325 17.74 1.91 -6.74
C VAL A 325 18.89 2.60 -6.02
N SER A 326 19.51 1.89 -5.07
CA SER A 326 20.63 2.37 -4.25
C SER A 326 21.46 1.19 -3.77
N HIS A 327 22.76 1.36 -3.56
CA HIS A 327 23.62 0.23 -3.22
C HIS A 327 23.29 -0.43 -1.87
N ALA A 328 23.30 0.30 -0.76
CA ALA A 328 23.06 -0.25 0.59
C ALA A 328 21.60 -0.09 1.08
N GLY A 329 20.68 0.21 0.16
CA GLY A 329 19.30 0.54 0.49
C GLY A 329 19.09 1.99 0.93
N LEU A 330 17.82 2.42 0.97
CA LEU A 330 17.48 3.80 1.28
C LEU A 330 16.06 3.95 1.87
N PRO A 331 15.90 4.50 3.09
CA PRO A 331 14.59 4.77 3.66
C PRO A 331 13.87 5.91 2.94
N GLU A 332 12.53 5.90 2.96
CA GLU A 332 11.67 6.81 2.20
C GLU A 332 12.00 8.29 2.42
N LYS A 333 12.35 8.68 3.65
CA LYS A 333 12.74 10.06 4.00
C LYS A 333 13.91 10.61 3.15
N TYR A 334 14.74 9.73 2.59
CA TYR A 334 15.89 10.09 1.77
C TYR A 334 15.66 9.97 0.25
N HIS A 335 14.49 9.47 -0.18
CA HIS A 335 14.18 9.30 -1.59
C HIS A 335 14.22 10.64 -2.34
N GLY A 336 15.05 10.71 -3.37
CA GLY A 336 15.28 11.93 -4.15
C GLY A 336 16.05 13.03 -3.40
N ARG A 337 16.45 12.84 -2.15
CA ARG A 337 17.16 13.86 -1.36
C ARG A 337 18.65 13.92 -1.74
N THR A 338 19.30 15.05 -1.47
CA THR A 338 20.70 15.27 -1.85
C THR A 338 21.49 15.89 -0.70
N SER A 339 22.22 15.04 0.03
CA SER A 339 23.16 15.48 1.06
C SER A 339 24.30 14.49 1.21
N GLY A 340 25.37 14.90 1.91
CA GLY A 340 26.47 13.98 2.24
C GLY A 340 26.01 12.81 3.13
N ARG A 341 25.01 13.05 4.00
CA ARG A 341 24.40 12.01 4.84
C ARG A 341 23.62 11.01 4.00
N VAL A 342 22.81 11.48 3.06
CA VAL A 342 22.07 10.60 2.12
C VAL A 342 23.04 9.76 1.29
N ARG A 343 24.10 10.37 0.73
CA ARG A 343 25.12 9.64 -0.02
C ARG A 343 25.86 8.60 0.85
N SER A 344 26.17 8.93 2.09
CA SER A 344 26.79 7.99 3.02
C SER A 344 25.88 6.80 3.32
N HIS A 345 24.59 7.06 3.59
CA HIS A 345 23.62 6.00 3.88
C HIS A 345 23.43 5.07 2.67
N ALA A 346 23.26 5.63 1.47
CA ALA A 346 23.12 4.84 0.25
C ALA A 346 24.34 3.96 -0.09
N LEU A 347 25.53 4.30 0.43
CA LEU A 347 26.77 3.55 0.20
C LEU A 347 27.09 2.52 1.29
N TYR A 348 26.69 2.77 2.54
CA TYR A 348 27.18 2.02 3.69
C TYR A 348 26.08 1.44 4.61
N GLY A 349 24.84 1.94 4.48
CA GLY A 349 23.78 1.74 5.47
C GLY A 349 24.05 2.46 6.80
N ASP A 350 23.13 2.29 7.77
CA ASP A 350 23.32 2.75 9.15
C ASP A 350 23.77 1.57 10.03
N THR A 351 24.85 1.78 10.79
CA THR A 351 25.40 0.78 11.73
C THR A 351 24.94 1.05 13.17
N THR A 352 24.83 -0.01 13.98
CA THR A 352 24.51 0.08 15.42
C THR A 352 25.70 0.58 16.25
N GLY A 353 26.90 0.56 15.67
CA GLY A 353 28.16 0.82 16.36
C GLY A 353 28.82 -0.45 16.93
N GLU A 354 28.12 -1.58 16.89
CA GLU A 354 28.65 -2.89 17.29
C GLU A 354 29.30 -3.61 16.11
N THR A 355 30.20 -4.54 16.41
CA THR A 355 30.80 -5.48 15.44
C THR A 355 30.38 -6.89 15.81
N ASP A 356 30.02 -7.69 14.80
CA ASP A 356 29.69 -9.10 15.01
C ASP A 356 30.92 -9.97 15.32
N GLU A 357 30.69 -11.26 15.53
CA GLU A 357 31.76 -12.24 15.83
C GLU A 357 32.78 -12.41 14.69
N PHE A 358 32.45 -11.96 13.48
CA PHE A 358 33.31 -11.97 12.30
C PHE A 358 34.03 -10.62 12.09
N GLY A 359 33.87 -9.67 13.01
CA GLY A 359 34.48 -8.34 12.94
C GLY A 359 33.81 -7.38 11.96
N LEU A 360 32.61 -7.70 11.48
CA LEU A 360 31.84 -6.88 10.55
C LEU A 360 30.86 -5.95 11.30
N PRO A 361 30.63 -4.72 10.84
CA PRO A 361 29.66 -3.82 11.50
C PRO A 361 28.24 -4.38 11.46
N VAL A 362 27.59 -4.42 12.63
CA VAL A 362 26.17 -4.73 12.75
C VAL A 362 25.36 -3.53 12.26
N ARG A 363 24.35 -3.80 11.42
CA ARG A 363 23.51 -2.76 10.78
C ARG A 363 22.10 -2.80 11.32
N TYR A 364 21.44 -1.64 11.35
CA TYR A 364 20.02 -1.58 11.66
C TYR A 364 19.20 -2.22 10.53
N PRO A 365 18.20 -3.06 10.83
CA PRO A 365 17.39 -3.76 9.84
C PRO A 365 16.33 -2.83 9.21
N TRP A 366 16.75 -1.74 8.58
CA TRP A 366 15.84 -0.70 8.08
C TRP A 366 14.78 -1.23 7.09
N ALA A 367 15.08 -2.30 6.36
CA ALA A 367 14.16 -2.96 5.44
C ALA A 367 12.95 -3.59 6.17
N GLU A 368 13.12 -4.06 7.41
CA GLU A 368 12.03 -4.58 8.26
C GLU A 368 11.06 -3.46 8.68
N ASP A 369 11.58 -2.24 8.83
CA ASP A 369 10.82 -1.05 9.24
C ASP A 369 10.35 -0.20 8.05
N TYR A 370 10.72 -0.56 6.81
CA TYR A 370 10.37 0.23 5.65
C TYR A 370 8.87 0.15 5.39
N ARG A 371 8.25 1.32 5.18
CA ARG A 371 6.81 1.49 4.90
C ARG A 371 6.55 2.41 3.71
N GLY A 372 7.58 2.70 2.92
CA GLY A 372 7.48 3.62 1.79
C GLY A 372 6.78 3.00 0.58
N ARG A 373 6.24 3.86 -0.28
CA ARG A 373 5.46 3.42 -1.45
C ARG A 373 6.32 2.83 -2.57
N ALA A 374 7.56 3.29 -2.71
CA ALA A 374 8.47 2.85 -3.77
C ALA A 374 9.06 1.48 -3.43
N ALA A 375 9.24 0.63 -4.44
CA ALA A 375 10.08 -0.54 -4.36
C ALA A 375 11.55 -0.09 -4.21
N VAL A 376 12.26 -0.58 -3.18
CA VAL A 376 13.68 -0.26 -2.97
C VAL A 376 14.53 -1.47 -3.33
N VAL A 377 15.32 -1.37 -4.38
CA VAL A 377 16.19 -2.44 -4.88
C VAL A 377 17.64 -2.09 -4.58
N TYR A 378 18.36 -3.01 -3.95
CA TYR A 378 19.69 -2.76 -3.41
C TYR A 378 20.58 -4.02 -3.38
N GLY A 379 21.86 -3.88 -3.02
CA GLY A 379 22.85 -4.94 -2.83
C GLY A 379 23.55 -4.84 -1.48
N HIS A 380 24.89 -4.78 -1.46
CA HIS A 380 25.78 -4.45 -0.33
C HIS A 380 26.02 -5.55 0.72
N THR A 381 25.00 -6.29 1.13
CA THR A 381 25.13 -7.35 2.13
C THR A 381 24.63 -8.67 1.56
N PRO A 382 25.52 -9.65 1.32
CA PRO A 382 25.16 -10.89 0.65
C PRO A 382 24.06 -11.64 1.41
N VAL A 383 23.02 -12.04 0.69
CA VAL A 383 21.95 -12.94 1.15
C VAL A 383 21.95 -14.22 0.32
N PRO A 384 21.57 -15.39 0.87
CA PRO A 384 21.56 -16.63 0.09
C PRO A 384 20.54 -16.64 -1.05
N THR A 385 19.40 -15.98 -0.84
CA THR A 385 18.29 -15.88 -1.79
C THR A 385 17.73 -14.46 -1.75
N ALA A 386 17.51 -13.85 -2.92
CA ALA A 386 16.83 -12.57 -3.03
C ALA A 386 15.34 -12.76 -2.73
N THR A 387 14.83 -12.11 -1.68
CA THR A 387 13.43 -12.15 -1.28
C THR A 387 12.89 -10.74 -1.05
N TRP A 388 11.61 -10.53 -1.34
CA TRP A 388 10.95 -9.26 -1.06
C TRP A 388 10.64 -9.13 0.43
N LEU A 389 11.10 -8.02 1.03
CA LEU A 389 10.81 -7.66 2.41
C LEU A 389 10.26 -6.23 2.46
N ASN A 390 8.98 -6.08 2.82
CA ASN A 390 8.31 -4.78 2.93
C ASN A 390 8.46 -3.87 1.69
N ASN A 391 8.44 -4.42 0.48
CA ASN A 391 8.67 -3.68 -0.77
C ASN A 391 10.13 -3.23 -0.95
N THR A 392 11.06 -3.95 -0.32
CA THR A 392 12.50 -3.82 -0.54
C THR A 392 13.07 -5.18 -0.94
N ILE A 393 14.16 -5.22 -1.69
CA ILE A 393 14.81 -6.47 -2.09
C ILE A 393 16.32 -6.28 -2.25
N CYS A 394 17.09 -7.19 -1.63
CA CYS A 394 18.54 -7.29 -1.79
C CYS A 394 18.85 -8.25 -2.94
N LEU A 395 19.62 -7.79 -3.93
CA LEU A 395 20.06 -8.56 -5.10
C LEU A 395 21.52 -9.03 -4.99
N ASP A 396 22.24 -8.64 -3.92
CA ASP A 396 23.54 -9.24 -3.62
C ASP A 396 23.33 -10.66 -3.10
N THR A 397 23.43 -11.62 -4.02
CA THR A 397 23.35 -13.05 -3.73
C THR A 397 24.73 -13.72 -3.72
N GLY A 398 25.78 -12.94 -3.51
CA GLY A 398 27.13 -13.43 -3.24
C GLY A 398 27.80 -14.19 -4.41
N VAL A 399 27.63 -13.74 -5.65
CA VAL A 399 28.25 -14.39 -6.84
C VAL A 399 29.75 -14.67 -6.64
N VAL A 400 30.50 -13.69 -6.14
CA VAL A 400 31.95 -13.81 -5.96
C VAL A 400 32.35 -14.85 -4.92
N PHE A 401 31.43 -15.18 -4.00
CA PHE A 401 31.59 -16.16 -2.94
C PHE A 401 31.05 -17.56 -3.31
N GLY A 402 30.71 -17.79 -4.58
CA GLY A 402 30.14 -19.06 -5.05
C GLY A 402 28.60 -19.13 -5.00
N GLY A 403 27.92 -18.02 -4.74
CA GLY A 403 26.46 -17.91 -4.78
C GLY A 403 25.93 -17.72 -6.21
N LYS A 404 25.12 -16.69 -6.42
CA LYS A 404 24.50 -16.37 -7.71
C LYS A 404 24.69 -14.89 -8.05
N LEU A 405 24.69 -14.55 -9.34
CA LEU A 405 24.44 -13.17 -9.78
C LEU A 405 22.97 -13.03 -10.14
N THR A 406 22.26 -12.14 -9.45
CA THR A 406 20.80 -12.00 -9.55
C THR A 406 20.41 -10.65 -10.12
N ALA A 407 19.39 -10.65 -10.97
CA ALA A 407 18.71 -9.48 -11.47
C ALA A 407 17.20 -9.51 -11.18
N LEU A 408 16.61 -8.31 -11.10
CA LEU A 408 15.17 -8.09 -11.00
C LEU A 408 14.65 -7.43 -12.29
N ARG A 409 13.69 -8.06 -12.95
CA ARG A 409 12.91 -7.45 -14.03
C ARG A 409 11.81 -6.57 -13.43
N TRP A 410 11.79 -5.29 -13.82
CA TRP A 410 10.77 -4.31 -13.40
C TRP A 410 10.01 -3.77 -14.63
N PRO A 411 8.67 -3.69 -14.58
CA PRO A 411 7.78 -3.79 -13.41
C PRO A 411 7.29 -5.20 -13.05
N GLU A 412 7.76 -6.23 -13.74
CA GLU A 412 7.26 -7.61 -13.61
C GLU A 412 7.52 -8.22 -12.22
N ARG A 413 8.53 -7.71 -11.51
CA ARG A 413 9.04 -8.23 -10.22
C ARG A 413 9.55 -9.67 -10.30
N GLU A 414 9.99 -10.10 -11.48
CA GLU A 414 10.56 -11.43 -11.76
C GLU A 414 12.07 -11.42 -11.46
N LEU A 415 12.55 -12.46 -10.78
CA LEU A 415 13.98 -12.66 -10.51
C LEU A 415 14.60 -13.54 -11.58
N VAL A 416 15.76 -13.12 -12.09
CA VAL A 416 16.57 -13.89 -13.06
C VAL A 416 17.98 -13.99 -12.50
N ASP A 417 18.48 -15.21 -12.32
CA ASP A 417 19.83 -15.45 -11.78
C ASP A 417 20.66 -16.40 -12.63
N VAL A 418 21.98 -16.32 -12.45
CA VAL A 418 22.97 -17.31 -12.92
C VAL A 418 23.86 -17.75 -11.75
N PRO A 419 24.18 -19.04 -11.62
CA PRO A 419 25.10 -19.52 -10.58
C PRO A 419 26.52 -19.04 -10.87
N ALA A 420 27.29 -18.80 -9.80
CA ALA A 420 28.73 -18.57 -9.90
C ALA A 420 29.43 -19.79 -10.49
N GLU A 421 30.45 -19.57 -11.33
CA GLU A 421 31.23 -20.70 -11.89
C GLU A 421 32.01 -21.46 -10.81
N LYS A 422 32.46 -20.73 -9.79
CA LYS A 422 33.17 -21.22 -8.61
C LYS A 422 33.21 -20.14 -7.53
N VAL A 423 33.77 -20.49 -6.37
CA VAL A 423 34.17 -19.51 -5.35
C VAL A 423 35.40 -18.74 -5.86
N TRP A 424 35.22 -17.46 -6.20
CA TRP A 424 36.31 -16.58 -6.66
C TRP A 424 37.05 -15.94 -5.49
N TYR A 425 36.36 -15.68 -4.39
CA TYR A 425 36.90 -15.11 -3.16
C TYR A 425 36.27 -15.81 -1.96
N GLU A 426 37.07 -16.11 -0.93
CA GLU A 426 36.57 -16.80 0.27
C GLU A 426 35.73 -15.85 1.13
N PRO A 427 34.48 -16.23 1.49
CA PRO A 427 33.63 -15.38 2.31
C PRO A 427 34.11 -15.33 3.76
N ALA A 428 34.21 -14.12 4.33
CA ALA A 428 34.56 -13.93 5.74
C ALA A 428 33.48 -14.49 6.69
N LYS A 429 32.22 -14.49 6.24
CA LYS A 429 31.07 -15.10 6.88
C LYS A 429 30.47 -16.10 5.89
N PRO A 430 30.32 -17.39 6.25
CA PRO A 430 29.70 -18.37 5.35
C PRO A 430 28.35 -17.84 4.84
N LEU A 431 28.08 -18.00 3.54
CA LEU A 431 26.74 -17.81 2.99
C LEU A 431 25.86 -18.88 3.61
N ALA A 432 25.24 -18.56 4.76
CA ALA A 432 24.44 -19.52 5.51
C ALA A 432 23.29 -20.02 4.62
N THR A 433 23.16 -21.34 4.50
CA THR A 433 21.91 -21.97 4.09
C THR A 433 20.89 -21.70 5.18
N GLU A 434 19.97 -20.78 4.88
CA GLU A 434 18.78 -20.43 5.67
C GLU A 434 19.05 -19.94 7.10
N ALA A 435 19.24 -18.63 7.25
CA ALA A 435 18.92 -17.99 8.52
C ALA A 435 17.39 -17.97 8.68
N PRO A 436 16.83 -18.56 9.76
CA PRO A 436 15.39 -18.48 10.02
C PRO A 436 15.04 -17.03 10.35
N GLY A 437 14.30 -16.37 9.47
CA GLY A 437 13.83 -14.99 9.69
C GLY A 437 13.80 -14.07 8.47
N GLY A 438 14.34 -14.46 7.32
CA GLY A 438 14.26 -13.70 6.06
C GLY A 438 12.98 -13.94 5.24
N HIS A 439 11.99 -14.63 5.83
CA HIS A 439 10.72 -14.91 5.18
C HIS A 439 9.81 -13.68 5.23
N GLU A 440 9.00 -13.53 4.18
CA GLU A 440 8.02 -12.46 4.01
C GLU A 440 7.23 -12.13 5.28
N GLY A 441 6.97 -10.82 5.43
CA GLY A 441 5.83 -10.34 6.18
C GLY A 441 5.91 -10.56 7.68
N ARG A 442 6.61 -9.67 8.40
CA ARG A 442 6.22 -9.41 9.78
C ARG A 442 4.71 -9.10 9.78
N PRO A 443 3.91 -9.75 10.65
CA PRO A 443 2.52 -9.35 10.86
C PRO A 443 2.44 -7.85 11.18
N LEU A 444 1.25 -7.27 11.06
CA LEU A 444 0.98 -5.86 11.41
C LEU A 444 1.71 -5.44 12.69
N ASP A 445 2.48 -4.36 12.64
CA ASP A 445 2.94 -3.69 13.85
C ASP A 445 1.72 -3.02 14.52
N LEU A 446 1.74 -2.90 15.84
CA LEU A 446 0.75 -2.10 16.56
C LEU A 446 0.65 -0.68 15.98
N ALA A 447 1.79 -0.10 15.58
CA ALA A 447 1.86 1.21 14.97
C ALA A 447 1.21 1.30 13.57
N ASP A 448 0.93 0.17 12.92
CA ASP A 448 0.24 0.13 11.61
C ASP A 448 -1.29 0.26 11.79
N VAL A 449 -1.84 -0.19 12.93
CA VAL A 449 -3.30 -0.30 13.14
C VAL A 449 -3.88 0.52 14.30
N HIS A 450 -3.07 0.98 15.25
CA HIS A 450 -3.56 1.73 16.41
C HIS A 450 -3.93 3.20 16.07
N GLY A 451 -4.85 3.84 16.80
CA GLY A 451 -5.23 5.23 16.55
C GLY A 451 -6.11 5.43 15.30
N ARG A 452 -6.31 6.69 14.90
CA ARG A 452 -7.11 7.02 13.70
C ARG A 452 -6.35 6.63 12.43
N ARG A 453 -7.00 5.85 11.56
CA ARG A 453 -6.40 5.36 10.30
C ARG A 453 -7.18 5.80 9.07
N VAL A 454 -6.49 5.86 7.95
CA VAL A 454 -7.07 6.07 6.62
C VAL A 454 -6.43 5.08 5.67
N VAL A 455 -7.23 4.21 5.09
CA VAL A 455 -6.80 3.27 4.06
C VAL A 455 -7.20 3.85 2.71
N GLU A 456 -6.22 4.05 1.83
CA GLU A 456 -6.47 4.42 0.43
C GLU A 456 -6.83 3.16 -0.36
N THR A 457 -7.93 3.20 -1.11
CA THR A 457 -8.43 2.12 -1.96
C THR A 457 -8.66 2.64 -3.37
N ARG A 458 -8.44 1.79 -4.38
CA ARG A 458 -8.76 2.10 -5.78
C ARG A 458 -10.25 2.30 -6.02
N TYR A 459 -11.10 1.70 -5.18
CA TYR A 459 -12.53 1.60 -5.43
C TYR A 459 -13.34 2.74 -4.80
N ALA A 460 -12.95 3.19 -3.60
CA ALA A 460 -13.67 4.18 -2.80
C ALA A 460 -12.79 5.37 -2.33
N GLY A 461 -11.55 5.47 -2.80
CA GLY A 461 -10.63 6.52 -2.38
C GLY A 461 -10.19 6.33 -0.94
N ARG A 462 -10.45 7.30 -0.06
CA ARG A 462 -10.00 7.24 1.34
C ARG A 462 -11.10 6.69 2.25
N VAL A 463 -10.87 5.53 2.85
CA VAL A 463 -11.73 4.95 3.88
C VAL A 463 -11.12 5.21 5.24
N SER A 464 -11.81 5.99 6.08
CA SER A 464 -11.34 6.30 7.43
C SER A 464 -11.82 5.27 8.46
N VAL A 465 -10.93 4.86 9.35
CA VAL A 465 -11.22 4.02 10.51
C VAL A 465 -11.01 4.85 11.77
N ARG A 466 -11.99 4.86 12.67
CA ARG A 466 -11.88 5.56 13.95
C ARG A 466 -11.06 4.74 14.95
N GLU A 467 -10.48 5.41 15.93
CA GLU A 467 -9.57 4.79 16.89
C GLU A 467 -10.28 3.73 17.74
N GLU A 468 -11.52 3.99 18.17
CA GLU A 468 -12.33 3.06 18.95
C GLU A 468 -12.61 1.75 18.20
N ASN A 469 -12.87 1.84 16.89
CA ASN A 469 -13.13 0.71 16.02
C ASN A 469 -11.85 -0.09 15.76
N ALA A 470 -10.72 0.61 15.56
CA ALA A 470 -9.42 -0.02 15.42
C ALA A 470 -9.02 -0.79 16.69
N ALA A 471 -9.26 -0.23 17.87
CA ALA A 471 -8.98 -0.92 19.14
C ALA A 471 -9.81 -2.20 19.30
N ALA A 472 -11.09 -2.18 18.92
CA ALA A 472 -11.95 -3.37 18.96
C ALA A 472 -11.47 -4.46 17.99
N ALA A 473 -11.10 -4.09 16.76
CA ALA A 473 -10.53 -5.03 15.80
C ALA A 473 -9.20 -5.63 16.27
N LEU A 474 -8.35 -4.83 16.92
CA LEU A 474 -7.08 -5.30 17.47
C LEU A 474 -7.29 -6.38 18.53
N GLU A 475 -8.28 -6.22 19.41
CA GLU A 475 -8.64 -7.22 20.42
C GLU A 475 -8.99 -8.56 19.76
N VAL A 476 -9.81 -8.52 18.71
CA VAL A 476 -10.28 -9.73 18.02
C VAL A 476 -9.13 -10.44 17.30
N VAL A 477 -8.33 -9.71 16.52
CA VAL A 477 -7.23 -10.29 15.73
C VAL A 477 -6.14 -10.85 16.63
N SER A 478 -5.73 -10.11 17.67
CA SER A 478 -4.59 -10.50 18.50
C SER A 478 -4.85 -11.71 19.40
N ARG A 479 -6.12 -12.02 19.69
CA ARG A 479 -6.48 -13.09 20.65
C ARG A 479 -7.15 -14.30 20.02
N PHE A 480 -7.88 -14.11 18.95
CA PHE A 480 -8.84 -15.12 18.49
C PHE A 480 -8.78 -15.42 16.99
N ALA A 481 -8.08 -14.61 16.19
CA ALA A 481 -7.96 -14.88 14.77
C ALA A 481 -7.00 -16.04 14.49
N VAL A 482 -7.11 -16.62 13.30
CA VAL A 482 -6.05 -17.45 12.72
C VAL A 482 -4.77 -16.64 12.55
N ASP A 483 -3.65 -17.31 12.23
CA ASP A 483 -2.42 -16.62 11.86
C ASP A 483 -2.72 -15.55 10.80
N PRO A 484 -2.43 -14.24 11.06
CA PRO A 484 -2.70 -13.18 10.11
C PRO A 484 -2.14 -13.47 8.72
N ARG A 485 -0.96 -14.12 8.63
CA ARG A 485 -0.35 -14.53 7.34
C ARG A 485 -1.29 -15.35 6.45
N LEU A 486 -2.21 -16.08 7.05
CA LEU A 486 -3.19 -16.94 6.38
C LEU A 486 -4.60 -16.31 6.29
N MET A 487 -4.74 -15.03 6.61
CA MET A 487 -6.01 -14.29 6.60
C MET A 487 -5.93 -13.04 5.69
N PRO A 488 -5.71 -13.21 4.37
CA PRO A 488 -5.47 -12.07 3.48
C PRO A 488 -6.75 -11.31 3.08
N TYR A 489 -7.92 -11.70 3.59
CA TYR A 489 -9.21 -11.12 3.22
C TYR A 489 -10.21 -11.25 4.38
N LEU A 490 -11.16 -10.31 4.48
CA LEU A 490 -12.38 -10.49 5.26
C LEU A 490 -13.60 -10.07 4.42
N PRO A 491 -14.69 -10.85 4.46
CA PRO A 491 -15.86 -10.60 3.64
C PRO A 491 -16.64 -9.37 4.16
N PRO A 492 -17.24 -8.59 3.27
CA PRO A 492 -18.03 -7.43 3.67
C PRO A 492 -19.36 -7.84 4.28
N THR A 493 -19.92 -6.93 5.06
CA THR A 493 -21.31 -6.96 5.47
C THR A 493 -22.23 -6.80 4.26
N MET A 494 -23.45 -7.31 4.39
CA MET A 494 -24.46 -7.24 3.31
C MET A 494 -25.65 -6.42 3.77
N ALA A 495 -26.15 -5.54 2.89
CA ALA A 495 -27.36 -4.77 3.13
C ALA A 495 -28.60 -5.51 2.60
N PRO A 496 -29.76 -5.41 3.28
CA PRO A 496 -31.01 -5.94 2.76
C PRO A 496 -31.61 -5.01 1.70
N THR A 497 -32.59 -5.56 0.98
CA THR A 497 -33.44 -4.77 0.08
C THR A 497 -34.21 -3.68 0.85
N ALA A 498 -34.71 -2.69 0.10
CA ALA A 498 -35.62 -1.69 0.65
C ALA A 498 -36.86 -2.38 1.25
N THR A 499 -37.49 -1.74 2.24
CA THR A 499 -38.70 -2.29 2.84
C THR A 499 -39.82 -2.39 1.81
N SER A 500 -40.48 -3.54 1.78
CA SER A 500 -41.48 -3.82 0.75
C SER A 500 -42.80 -3.12 1.02
N ARG A 501 -43.46 -2.74 -0.08
CA ARG A 501 -44.85 -2.26 -0.10
C ARG A 501 -45.87 -3.37 -0.34
N VAL A 502 -45.42 -4.58 -0.67
CA VAL A 502 -46.27 -5.75 -0.87
C VAL A 502 -46.87 -6.16 0.49
N ASP A 503 -48.16 -6.45 0.50
CA ASP A 503 -48.86 -6.83 1.73
C ASP A 503 -48.31 -8.13 2.31
N GLY A 504 -48.15 -8.18 3.63
CA GLY A 504 -47.58 -9.34 4.35
C GLY A 504 -46.07 -9.54 4.21
N TYR A 505 -45.35 -8.71 3.44
CA TYR A 505 -43.90 -8.80 3.25
C TYR A 505 -43.15 -7.58 3.79
N LEU A 506 -42.01 -7.85 4.45
CA LEU A 506 -41.03 -6.82 4.84
C LEU A 506 -39.94 -6.67 3.79
N GLU A 507 -39.56 -7.78 3.16
CA GLU A 507 -38.60 -7.87 2.06
C GLU A 507 -39.25 -8.65 0.92
N HIS A 508 -39.10 -8.15 -0.31
CA HIS A 508 -39.62 -8.78 -1.50
C HIS A 508 -38.68 -8.54 -2.69
N PRO A 509 -38.60 -9.45 -3.69
CA PRO A 509 -37.68 -9.32 -4.82
C PRO A 509 -37.83 -8.03 -5.63
N ALA A 510 -39.06 -7.53 -5.76
CA ALA A 510 -39.39 -6.35 -6.55
C ALA A 510 -38.54 -5.13 -6.18
N GLU A 511 -38.29 -4.91 -4.89
CA GLU A 511 -37.49 -3.77 -4.41
C GLU A 511 -36.01 -3.93 -4.75
N ALA A 512 -35.49 -5.16 -4.78
CA ALA A 512 -34.09 -5.41 -5.15
C ALA A 512 -33.89 -5.21 -6.65
N PHE A 513 -34.79 -5.74 -7.48
CA PHE A 513 -34.73 -5.57 -8.94
C PHE A 513 -34.90 -4.11 -9.35
N ALA A 514 -35.85 -3.40 -8.75
CA ALA A 514 -36.07 -1.98 -9.03
C ALA A 514 -34.85 -1.12 -8.65
N GLN A 515 -34.18 -1.44 -7.54
CA GLN A 515 -32.95 -0.75 -7.14
C GLN A 515 -31.83 -0.97 -8.17
N TYR A 516 -31.59 -2.22 -8.58
CA TYR A 516 -30.56 -2.51 -9.58
C TYR A 516 -30.86 -1.89 -10.94
N ALA A 517 -32.13 -1.89 -11.38
CA ALA A 517 -32.54 -1.17 -12.58
C ALA A 517 -32.24 0.34 -12.49
N ALA A 518 -32.53 0.96 -11.35
CA ALA A 518 -32.26 2.38 -11.10
C ALA A 518 -30.75 2.69 -11.05
N ASP A 519 -29.93 1.74 -10.61
CA ASP A 519 -28.48 1.84 -10.58
C ASP A 519 -27.84 1.55 -11.96
N GLY A 520 -28.63 1.23 -12.98
CA GLY A 520 -28.18 0.98 -14.36
C GLY A 520 -27.76 -0.48 -14.64
N VAL A 521 -28.10 -1.42 -13.76
CA VAL A 521 -27.77 -2.85 -13.91
C VAL A 521 -28.91 -3.56 -14.65
N GLY A 522 -28.67 -3.93 -15.91
CA GLY A 522 -29.64 -4.61 -16.77
C GLY A 522 -29.83 -6.10 -16.48
N ARG A 523 -28.81 -6.77 -15.91
CA ARG A 523 -28.86 -8.22 -15.61
C ARG A 523 -28.34 -8.49 -14.20
N VAL A 524 -29.11 -9.28 -13.45
CA VAL A 524 -28.75 -9.75 -12.11
C VAL A 524 -28.80 -11.27 -12.03
N VAL A 525 -28.03 -11.83 -11.10
CA VAL A 525 -28.12 -13.23 -10.69
C VAL A 525 -28.73 -13.30 -9.29
N CYS A 526 -29.76 -14.11 -9.14
CA CYS A 526 -30.38 -14.46 -7.88
C CYS A 526 -29.76 -15.77 -7.42
N GLU A 527 -28.96 -15.74 -6.37
CA GLU A 527 -28.36 -16.94 -5.76
C GLU A 527 -29.13 -17.31 -4.48
N GLU A 528 -29.35 -18.61 -4.25
CA GLU A 528 -29.89 -19.11 -2.98
C GLU A 528 -29.03 -18.61 -1.83
N LYS A 529 -29.68 -17.96 -0.86
CA LYS A 529 -29.00 -17.55 0.35
C LYS A 529 -28.96 -18.74 1.30
N HIS A 530 -27.84 -19.46 1.27
CA HIS A 530 -27.58 -20.56 2.19
C HIS A 530 -27.61 -20.09 3.64
N MET A 531 -28.30 -20.85 4.50
CA MET A 531 -28.40 -20.54 5.92
C MET A 531 -27.34 -21.32 6.71
N GLY A 532 -26.17 -20.72 6.87
CA GLY A 532 -25.03 -21.33 7.53
C GLY A 532 -24.18 -20.32 8.28
N SER A 533 -22.88 -20.39 8.09
CA SER A 533 -21.94 -19.34 8.50
C SER A 533 -20.92 -19.10 7.40
N ARG A 534 -20.74 -17.83 7.04
CA ARG A 534 -19.74 -17.37 6.08
C ARG A 534 -18.35 -17.89 6.46
N ALA A 535 -17.71 -18.58 5.52
CA ALA A 535 -16.39 -19.16 5.66
C ALA A 535 -15.51 -18.75 4.49
N VAL A 536 -14.29 -18.32 4.79
CA VAL A 536 -13.25 -18.06 3.79
C VAL A 536 -12.21 -19.16 3.89
N ALA A 537 -11.89 -19.77 2.76
CA ALA A 537 -10.90 -20.85 2.69
C ALA A 537 -9.72 -20.44 1.82
N LEU A 538 -8.53 -20.34 2.42
CA LEU A 538 -7.27 -20.26 1.68
C LEU A 538 -6.77 -21.68 1.45
N VAL A 539 -6.61 -22.07 0.19
CA VAL A 539 -6.22 -23.43 -0.20
C VAL A 539 -4.91 -23.34 -0.98
N CYS A 540 -3.80 -23.80 -0.39
CA CYS A 540 -2.53 -23.97 -1.11
C CYS A 540 -2.47 -25.40 -1.67
N ARG A 541 -1.73 -25.61 -2.76
CA ARG A 541 -1.53 -26.93 -3.36
C ARG A 541 -0.84 -27.91 -2.40
N ASP A 542 0.11 -27.39 -1.62
CA ASP A 542 0.85 -28.11 -0.58
C ASP A 542 1.39 -27.14 0.49
N ALA A 543 2.15 -27.67 1.45
CA ALA A 543 2.70 -26.90 2.55
C ALA A 543 3.91 -26.04 2.15
N ASP A 544 4.62 -26.39 1.07
CA ASP A 544 5.74 -25.59 0.58
C ASP A 544 5.23 -24.29 -0.03
N VAL A 545 4.14 -24.35 -0.79
CA VAL A 545 3.45 -23.15 -1.29
C VAL A 545 3.01 -22.24 -0.15
N ALA A 546 2.41 -22.78 0.91
CA ALA A 546 2.00 -21.98 2.06
C ALA A 546 3.19 -21.29 2.77
N ARG A 547 4.32 -21.99 2.89
CA ARG A 547 5.57 -21.47 3.46
C ARG A 547 6.19 -20.39 2.58
N GLU A 548 6.30 -20.64 1.28
CA GLU A 548 6.97 -19.74 0.34
C GLU A 548 6.13 -18.49 0.05
N ARG A 549 4.81 -18.64 -0.09
CA ARG A 549 3.92 -17.55 -0.52
C ARG A 549 3.32 -16.72 0.61
N PHE A 550 3.12 -17.34 1.77
CA PHE A 550 2.48 -16.70 2.93
C PHE A 550 3.39 -16.67 4.16
N GLY A 551 4.59 -17.25 4.09
CA GLY A 551 5.51 -17.31 5.23
C GLY A 551 5.00 -18.18 6.37
N ALA A 552 4.01 -19.05 6.13
CA ALA A 552 3.39 -19.85 7.18
C ALA A 552 4.29 -21.03 7.56
N THR A 553 4.59 -21.17 8.85
CA THR A 553 5.39 -22.28 9.38
C THR A 553 4.56 -23.04 10.40
N ALA A 554 4.60 -24.37 10.36
CA ALA A 554 3.98 -25.20 11.39
C ALA A 554 4.58 -24.90 12.77
N ALA A 555 3.79 -25.06 13.83
CA ALA A 555 4.35 -25.11 15.18
C ALA A 555 5.25 -26.36 15.28
N THR A 556 6.32 -26.28 16.08
CA THR A 556 7.31 -27.36 16.20
C THR A 556 6.64 -28.71 16.50
N GLY A 557 6.72 -29.67 15.57
CA GLY A 557 6.19 -31.02 15.71
C GLY A 557 4.88 -31.34 14.97
N GLU A 558 4.31 -30.40 14.22
CA GLU A 558 3.07 -30.61 13.43
C GLU A 558 3.34 -30.89 11.94
N THR A 559 2.37 -31.51 11.25
CA THR A 559 2.32 -31.58 9.79
C THR A 559 2.26 -30.16 9.19
N GLY A 560 2.90 -29.93 8.05
CA GLY A 560 2.97 -28.61 7.42
C GLY A 560 1.59 -27.94 7.21
N VAL A 561 1.54 -26.62 7.32
CA VAL A 561 0.32 -25.82 7.10
C VAL A 561 0.03 -25.74 5.61
N THR A 562 -1.20 -26.03 5.19
CA THR A 562 -1.59 -26.05 3.76
C THR A 562 -2.62 -24.97 3.39
N GLY A 563 -2.99 -24.09 4.34
CA GLY A 563 -4.03 -23.11 4.15
C GLY A 563 -4.74 -22.71 5.45
N SER A 564 -5.95 -22.16 5.33
CA SER A 564 -6.78 -21.78 6.49
C SER A 564 -8.27 -21.81 6.15
N LEU A 565 -9.10 -22.01 7.18
CA LEU A 565 -10.56 -21.87 7.11
C LEU A 565 -11.04 -20.99 8.26
N TYR A 566 -11.55 -19.81 7.95
CA TYR A 566 -11.89 -18.81 8.96
C TYR A 566 -13.22 -18.12 8.70
N THR A 567 -13.76 -17.56 9.78
CA THR A 567 -15.06 -16.85 9.81
C THR A 567 -14.92 -15.42 9.29
N ARG A 568 -16.06 -14.73 9.11
CA ARG A 568 -16.11 -13.30 8.77
C ARG A 568 -15.35 -12.35 9.70
N THR A 569 -14.93 -12.81 10.88
CA THR A 569 -14.13 -12.02 11.84
C THR A 569 -12.71 -12.56 12.01
N GLY A 570 -12.25 -13.42 11.09
CA GLY A 570 -10.89 -13.96 11.10
C GLY A 570 -10.63 -15.11 12.07
N ARG A 571 -11.63 -15.51 12.85
CA ARG A 571 -11.49 -16.63 13.81
C ARG A 571 -11.43 -17.97 13.08
N PRO A 572 -10.66 -18.95 13.56
CA PRO A 572 -10.70 -20.31 13.01
C PRO A 572 -12.13 -20.83 13.04
N PHE A 573 -12.54 -21.51 11.97
CA PHE A 573 -13.89 -22.02 11.88
C PHE A 573 -14.11 -23.15 12.90
N PHE A 574 -13.14 -24.07 12.99
CA PHE A 574 -13.10 -25.16 13.95
C PHE A 574 -11.98 -24.96 14.95
N ASP A 575 -12.19 -25.39 16.20
CA ASP A 575 -11.16 -25.33 17.24
C ASP A 575 -10.08 -26.40 17.03
N ASP A 576 -10.43 -27.50 16.34
CA ASP A 576 -9.53 -28.59 15.96
C ASP A 576 -8.94 -28.35 14.56
N ALA A 577 -7.62 -28.21 14.50
CA ALA A 577 -6.88 -28.00 13.26
C ALA A 577 -6.95 -29.21 12.30
N ALA A 578 -7.12 -30.44 12.82
CA ALA A 578 -7.23 -31.63 11.98
C ALA A 578 -8.50 -31.61 11.12
N VAL A 579 -9.61 -31.12 11.67
CA VAL A 579 -10.89 -30.97 10.95
C VAL A 579 -10.76 -29.91 9.84
N THR A 580 -10.04 -28.82 10.13
CA THR A 580 -9.71 -27.78 9.14
C THR A 580 -8.91 -28.39 7.99
N GLU A 581 -7.85 -29.14 8.29
CA GLU A 581 -7.00 -29.79 7.29
C GLU A 581 -7.78 -30.82 6.46
N GLU A 582 -8.70 -31.58 7.06
CA GLU A 582 -9.55 -32.53 6.31
C GLU A 582 -10.42 -31.82 5.26
N ILE A 583 -11.00 -30.66 5.61
CA ILE A 583 -11.75 -29.83 4.66
C ILE A 583 -10.83 -29.28 3.57
N LEU A 584 -9.66 -28.75 3.93
CA LEU A 584 -8.68 -28.24 2.96
C LEU A 584 -8.19 -29.33 2.02
N GLY A 585 -7.98 -30.56 2.50
CA GLY A 585 -7.61 -31.71 1.68
C GLY A 585 -8.67 -32.10 0.66
N ARG A 586 -9.96 -32.10 1.07
CA ARG A 586 -11.10 -32.33 0.16
C ARG A 586 -11.19 -31.23 -0.90
N LEU A 587 -11.04 -29.97 -0.50
CA LEU A 587 -10.98 -28.82 -1.43
C LEU A 587 -9.83 -28.94 -2.43
N ARG A 588 -8.60 -29.19 -1.96
CA ARG A 588 -7.44 -29.41 -2.84
C ARG A 588 -7.70 -30.51 -3.85
N THR A 589 -8.31 -31.60 -3.42
CA THR A 589 -8.63 -32.74 -4.29
C THR A 589 -9.62 -32.33 -5.40
N ALA A 590 -10.71 -31.65 -5.04
CA ALA A 590 -11.69 -31.16 -6.00
C ALA A 590 -11.09 -30.16 -6.99
N VAL A 591 -10.29 -29.20 -6.53
CA VAL A 591 -9.58 -28.22 -7.37
C VAL A 591 -8.62 -28.90 -8.34
N THR A 592 -7.86 -29.90 -7.85
CA THR A 592 -6.91 -30.67 -8.66
C THR A 592 -7.62 -31.48 -9.74
N GLN A 593 -8.70 -32.18 -9.37
CA GLN A 593 -9.46 -33.00 -10.31
C GLN A 593 -10.22 -32.15 -11.35
N ALA A 594 -10.61 -30.92 -10.99
CA ALA A 594 -11.23 -29.96 -11.90
C ALA A 594 -10.23 -29.28 -12.85
N GLY A 595 -8.91 -29.50 -12.70
CA GLY A 595 -7.86 -28.89 -13.53
C GLY A 595 -7.67 -27.39 -13.32
N LEU A 596 -8.13 -26.86 -12.18
CA LEU A 596 -8.17 -25.41 -11.93
C LEU A 596 -6.79 -24.82 -11.65
N TRP A 597 -5.83 -25.61 -11.17
CA TRP A 597 -4.48 -25.09 -10.93
C TRP A 597 -3.79 -24.66 -12.23
N GLU A 598 -3.89 -25.51 -13.25
CA GLU A 598 -3.27 -25.28 -14.55
C GLU A 598 -4.03 -24.19 -15.33
N GLU A 599 -5.37 -24.23 -15.36
CA GLU A 599 -6.18 -23.23 -16.06
C GLU A 599 -6.03 -21.82 -15.46
N LEU A 600 -5.93 -21.72 -14.14
CA LEU A 600 -5.76 -20.45 -13.44
C LEU A 600 -4.29 -20.07 -13.20
N GLU A 601 -3.34 -20.88 -13.70
CA GLU A 601 -1.89 -20.67 -13.56
C GLU A 601 -1.49 -20.35 -12.11
N THR A 602 -1.94 -21.19 -11.18
CA THR A 602 -1.82 -20.92 -9.74
C THR A 602 -1.53 -22.17 -8.93
N ASP A 603 -0.88 -21.99 -7.79
CA ASP A 603 -0.60 -22.99 -6.77
C ASP A 603 -1.34 -22.72 -5.45
N TRP A 604 -2.12 -21.63 -5.37
CA TRP A 604 -3.05 -21.34 -4.29
C TRP A 604 -4.32 -20.65 -4.81
N LEU A 605 -5.40 -20.75 -4.04
CA LEU A 605 -6.62 -20.00 -4.30
C LEU A 605 -7.35 -19.63 -3.02
N LEU A 606 -8.15 -18.58 -3.09
CA LEU A 606 -8.95 -18.08 -1.98
C LEU A 606 -10.44 -18.19 -2.32
N LEU A 607 -11.19 -18.94 -1.53
CA LEU A 607 -12.62 -19.15 -1.72
C LEU A 607 -13.44 -18.38 -0.70
N ASP A 608 -14.59 -17.88 -1.16
CA ASP A 608 -15.63 -17.34 -0.31
C ASP A 608 -16.87 -18.25 -0.39
N ALA A 609 -17.32 -18.73 0.76
CA ALA A 609 -18.29 -19.81 0.86
C ALA A 609 -19.21 -19.67 2.08
N GLU A 610 -20.30 -20.45 2.10
CA GLU A 610 -21.14 -20.65 3.27
C GLU A 610 -20.99 -22.10 3.76
N LEU A 611 -20.70 -22.29 5.05
CA LEU A 611 -20.61 -23.61 5.67
C LEU A 611 -21.89 -23.91 6.48
N MET A 612 -22.48 -25.09 6.25
CA MET A 612 -23.76 -25.53 6.82
C MET A 612 -23.61 -26.87 7.56
N PRO A 613 -24.46 -27.17 8.57
CA PRO A 613 -25.62 -26.39 9.03
C PRO A 613 -25.27 -25.17 9.86
N TRP A 614 -26.24 -24.26 10.03
CA TRP A 614 -26.14 -23.17 11.01
C TRP A 614 -25.87 -23.67 12.43
N SER A 615 -26.43 -24.82 12.82
CA SER A 615 -26.20 -25.45 14.13
C SER A 615 -24.74 -25.83 14.40
N LEU A 616 -23.91 -25.96 13.36
CA LEU A 616 -22.49 -26.33 13.49
C LEU A 616 -21.71 -25.27 14.28
N LYS A 617 -21.95 -23.98 14.02
CA LYS A 617 -21.27 -22.87 14.74
C LYS A 617 -22.16 -22.16 15.75
N ALA A 618 -23.49 -22.15 15.54
CA ALA A 618 -24.41 -21.34 16.33
C ALA A 618 -25.16 -22.09 17.46
N SER A 619 -24.69 -23.28 17.87
CA SER A 619 -25.40 -24.13 18.85
C SER A 619 -25.72 -23.42 20.18
N GLY A 620 -24.78 -22.61 20.70
CA GLY A 620 -24.98 -21.83 21.94
C GLY A 620 -26.07 -20.76 21.80
N LEU A 621 -26.07 -20.02 20.69
CA LEU A 621 -27.08 -19.01 20.38
C LEU A 621 -28.47 -19.66 20.17
N LEU A 622 -28.51 -20.77 19.44
CA LEU A 622 -29.71 -21.59 19.25
C LEU A 622 -30.32 -22.02 20.57
N ARG A 623 -29.52 -22.55 21.51
CA ARG A 623 -30.01 -23.01 22.81
C ARG A 623 -30.50 -21.88 23.70
N THR A 624 -29.76 -20.78 23.77
CA THR A 624 -29.99 -19.72 24.76
C THR A 624 -31.00 -18.66 24.32
N GLN A 625 -31.16 -18.43 23.01
CA GLN A 625 -32.05 -17.40 22.48
C GLN A 625 -33.26 -18.01 21.77
N TYR A 626 -33.03 -18.78 20.70
CA TYR A 626 -34.11 -19.25 19.82
C TYR A 626 -34.94 -20.39 20.45
N ALA A 627 -34.28 -21.43 20.95
CA ALA A 627 -34.95 -22.55 21.60
C ALA A 627 -35.60 -22.14 22.93
N ALA A 628 -35.06 -21.14 23.63
CA ALA A 628 -35.66 -20.59 24.84
C ALA A 628 -37.05 -19.96 24.56
N VAL A 629 -37.17 -19.19 23.48
CA VAL A 629 -38.47 -18.62 23.05
C VAL A 629 -39.46 -19.74 22.67
N GLY A 630 -39.00 -20.74 21.91
CA GLY A 630 -39.82 -21.90 21.55
C GLY A 630 -40.28 -22.72 22.76
N ALA A 631 -39.39 -22.94 23.74
CA ALA A 631 -39.70 -23.69 24.96
C ALA A 631 -40.68 -22.92 25.86
N ALA A 632 -40.47 -21.61 26.07
CA ALA A 632 -41.35 -20.79 26.88
C ALA A 632 -42.76 -20.69 26.26
N SER A 633 -42.85 -20.47 24.95
CA SER A 633 -44.13 -20.43 24.25
C SER A 633 -44.84 -21.79 24.28
N GLY A 634 -44.13 -22.88 24.02
CA GLY A 634 -44.68 -24.24 24.10
C GLY A 634 -45.17 -24.65 25.49
N ALA A 635 -44.58 -24.09 26.56
CA ALA A 635 -45.01 -24.36 27.93
C ALA A 635 -46.23 -23.52 28.36
N VAL A 636 -46.35 -22.28 27.87
CA VAL A 636 -47.37 -21.32 28.36
C VAL A 636 -48.66 -21.36 27.56
N PHE A 637 -48.58 -21.41 26.23
CA PHE A 637 -49.77 -21.26 25.39
C PHE A 637 -50.81 -22.39 25.55
N PRO A 638 -50.45 -23.68 25.64
CA PRO A 638 -51.45 -24.75 25.78
C PRO A 638 -52.40 -24.54 26.98
N ASP A 639 -51.85 -24.27 28.16
CA ASP A 639 -52.64 -24.08 29.38
C ASP A 639 -53.42 -22.76 29.35
N ALA A 640 -52.80 -21.68 28.85
CA ALA A 640 -53.47 -20.39 28.72
C ALA A 640 -54.68 -20.46 27.79
N LEU A 641 -54.54 -21.16 26.66
CA LEU A 641 -55.63 -21.39 25.71
C LEU A 641 -56.73 -22.26 26.33
N ALA A 642 -56.38 -23.35 27.00
CA ALA A 642 -57.35 -24.23 27.66
C ALA A 642 -58.20 -23.48 28.71
N VAL A 643 -57.58 -22.60 29.51
CA VAL A 643 -58.30 -21.79 30.51
C VAL A 643 -59.25 -20.78 29.85
N LEU A 644 -58.79 -20.10 28.78
CA LEU A 644 -59.61 -19.12 28.06
C LEU A 644 -60.78 -19.79 27.32
N GLU A 645 -60.56 -20.96 26.73
CA GLU A 645 -61.60 -21.77 26.09
C GLU A 645 -62.66 -22.21 27.11
N ALA A 646 -62.23 -22.70 28.27
CA ALA A 646 -63.13 -23.09 29.34
C ALA A 646 -63.91 -21.90 29.92
N ALA A 647 -63.30 -20.71 29.99
CA ALA A 647 -63.96 -19.50 30.43
C ALA A 647 -65.00 -19.01 29.40
N ALA A 648 -64.67 -19.01 28.12
CA ALA A 648 -65.60 -18.69 27.03
C ALA A 648 -66.81 -19.65 27.03
N ALA A 649 -66.57 -20.96 27.21
CA ALA A 649 -67.63 -21.97 27.27
C ALA A 649 -68.60 -21.78 28.46
N ARG A 650 -68.15 -21.12 29.53
CA ARG A 650 -68.99 -20.73 30.69
C ARG A 650 -69.72 -19.40 30.51
N GLY A 651 -69.59 -18.75 29.36
CA GLY A 651 -70.23 -17.46 29.06
C GLY A 651 -69.47 -16.24 29.56
N ALA A 652 -68.17 -16.37 29.90
CA ALA A 652 -67.35 -15.19 30.17
C ALA A 652 -66.96 -14.47 28.87
N GLU A 653 -66.99 -13.14 28.87
CA GLU A 653 -66.62 -12.27 27.74
C GLU A 653 -65.09 -12.25 27.53
N VAL A 654 -64.53 -13.36 27.02
CA VAL A 654 -63.08 -13.53 26.77
C VAL A 654 -62.74 -13.88 25.32
N GLY A 655 -63.70 -13.76 24.40
CA GLY A 655 -63.57 -14.17 22.99
C GLY A 655 -62.40 -13.50 22.27
N ASP A 656 -62.29 -12.17 22.36
CA ASP A 656 -61.21 -11.41 21.73
C ASP A 656 -59.82 -11.77 22.29
N LEU A 657 -59.74 -12.00 23.60
CA LEU A 657 -58.50 -12.41 24.25
C LEU A 657 -58.09 -13.82 23.80
N LEU A 658 -59.05 -14.75 23.73
CA LEU A 658 -58.82 -16.11 23.23
C LEU A 658 -58.32 -16.10 21.79
N ALA A 659 -58.99 -15.36 20.90
CA ALA A 659 -58.57 -15.22 19.50
C ALA A 659 -57.13 -14.70 19.41
N ARG A 660 -56.82 -13.63 20.14
CA ARG A 660 -55.47 -13.05 20.18
C ARG A 660 -54.41 -14.04 20.69
N GLN A 661 -54.70 -14.82 21.74
CA GLN A 661 -53.73 -15.82 22.23
C GLN A 661 -53.55 -16.99 21.25
N ARG A 662 -54.59 -17.42 20.54
CA ARG A 662 -54.48 -18.47 19.50
C ARG A 662 -53.54 -18.04 18.38
N GLU A 663 -53.71 -16.80 17.90
CA GLU A 663 -52.82 -16.24 16.89
C GLU A 663 -51.36 -16.17 17.39
N ARG A 664 -51.15 -15.78 18.65
CA ARG A 664 -49.79 -15.70 19.24
C ARG A 664 -49.14 -17.07 19.38
N ALA A 665 -49.92 -18.09 19.74
CA ALA A 665 -49.46 -19.46 19.81
C ALA A 665 -49.06 -19.97 18.41
N ALA A 666 -49.85 -19.67 17.38
CA ALA A 666 -49.54 -20.02 15.99
C ALA A 666 -48.26 -19.32 15.49
N ASP A 667 -48.10 -18.02 15.76
CA ASP A 667 -46.90 -17.25 15.41
C ASP A 667 -45.64 -17.82 16.08
N ALA A 668 -45.73 -18.22 17.35
CA ALA A 668 -44.61 -18.82 18.09
C ALA A 668 -44.27 -20.24 17.62
N ALA A 669 -45.26 -21.02 17.22
CA ALA A 669 -45.05 -22.33 16.58
C ALA A 669 -44.34 -22.16 15.22
N ALA A 670 -44.80 -21.23 14.38
CA ALA A 670 -44.18 -20.92 13.10
C ALA A 670 -42.72 -20.46 13.24
N PHE A 671 -42.42 -19.62 14.24
CA PHE A 671 -41.04 -19.26 14.60
C PHE A 671 -40.18 -20.48 14.95
N THR A 672 -40.75 -21.40 15.75
CA THR A 672 -40.04 -22.62 16.17
C THR A 672 -39.76 -23.55 14.98
N ASP A 673 -40.73 -23.71 14.10
CA ASP A 673 -40.57 -24.50 12.88
C ASP A 673 -39.57 -23.85 11.92
N ALA A 674 -39.53 -22.52 11.84
CA ALA A 674 -38.60 -21.80 10.97
C ALA A 674 -37.14 -22.06 11.36
N TYR A 675 -36.75 -21.87 12.62
CA TYR A 675 -35.33 -22.04 13.00
C TYR A 675 -34.88 -23.50 12.98
N ARG A 676 -35.79 -24.46 13.25
CA ARG A 676 -35.49 -25.90 13.25
C ARG A 676 -35.06 -26.43 11.89
N ARG A 677 -35.56 -25.83 10.78
CA ARG A 677 -35.20 -26.22 9.40
C ARG A 677 -33.70 -26.10 9.11
N TYR A 678 -33.00 -25.24 9.84
CA TYR A 678 -31.57 -24.98 9.65
C TYR A 678 -30.68 -25.72 10.67
N CYS A 679 -31.27 -26.65 11.42
CA CYS A 679 -30.60 -27.39 12.49
C CYS A 679 -30.67 -28.89 12.21
N TRP A 680 -29.53 -29.52 11.93
CA TRP A 680 -29.39 -30.98 11.94
C TRP A 680 -28.14 -31.40 12.70
N ARG A 681 -28.08 -32.68 13.08
CA ARG A 681 -26.91 -33.27 13.71
C ARG A 681 -25.89 -33.64 12.63
N THR A 682 -24.62 -33.44 12.93
CA THR A 682 -23.48 -33.88 12.14
C THR A 682 -22.69 -34.90 12.95
N ASP A 683 -22.07 -35.87 12.27
CA ASP A 683 -21.11 -36.81 12.87
C ASP A 683 -19.76 -36.62 12.18
N GLY A 684 -18.81 -35.99 12.88
CA GLY A 684 -17.64 -35.40 12.22
C GLY A 684 -18.05 -34.43 11.11
N LEU A 685 -17.53 -34.65 9.90
CA LEU A 685 -17.90 -33.92 8.68
C LEU A 685 -19.11 -34.50 7.94
N GLU A 686 -19.66 -35.64 8.37
CA GLU A 686 -20.86 -36.19 7.75
C GLU A 686 -22.06 -35.26 7.98
N GLY A 687 -22.74 -34.88 6.89
CA GLY A 687 -23.83 -33.91 6.91
C GLY A 687 -23.38 -32.45 6.90
N VAL A 688 -22.06 -32.16 6.94
CA VAL A 688 -21.53 -30.81 6.69
C VAL A 688 -21.56 -30.53 5.19
N ARG A 689 -21.94 -29.32 4.81
CA ARG A 689 -21.89 -28.85 3.42
C ARG A 689 -21.19 -27.51 3.33
N LEU A 690 -20.30 -27.36 2.36
CA LEU A 690 -19.68 -26.10 1.99
C LEU A 690 -20.23 -25.69 0.62
N ALA A 691 -20.81 -24.49 0.53
CA ALA A 691 -21.29 -23.93 -0.72
C ALA A 691 -20.44 -22.69 -1.08
N PRO A 692 -19.38 -22.86 -1.89
CA PRO A 692 -18.65 -21.75 -2.47
C PRO A 692 -19.55 -20.95 -3.42
N PHE A 693 -19.37 -19.64 -3.46
CA PHE A 693 -20.03 -18.76 -4.44
C PHE A 693 -19.07 -17.78 -5.11
N GLN A 694 -17.82 -17.67 -4.65
CA GLN A 694 -16.76 -16.91 -5.33
C GLN A 694 -15.37 -17.54 -5.13
N ILE A 695 -14.55 -17.49 -6.18
CA ILE A 695 -13.09 -17.62 -6.14
C ILE A 695 -12.53 -16.20 -6.17
N LEU A 696 -11.92 -15.75 -5.08
CA LEU A 696 -11.59 -14.34 -4.86
C LEU A 696 -10.25 -13.93 -5.45
N ALA A 697 -9.22 -14.77 -5.31
CA ALA A 697 -7.87 -14.47 -5.76
C ALA A 697 -7.07 -15.76 -6.00
N VAL A 698 -6.10 -15.63 -6.90
CA VAL A 698 -5.10 -16.63 -7.28
C VAL A 698 -3.75 -15.94 -7.47
N GLN A 699 -2.70 -16.69 -7.77
CA GLN A 699 -1.38 -16.13 -8.07
C GLN A 699 -1.47 -15.04 -9.17
N GLY A 700 -0.93 -13.86 -8.86
CA GLY A 700 -0.87 -12.71 -9.77
C GLY A 700 -2.21 -12.02 -10.09
N ARG A 701 -3.36 -12.58 -9.68
CA ARG A 701 -4.68 -12.09 -10.13
C ARG A 701 -5.75 -12.08 -9.04
N SER A 702 -6.43 -10.95 -8.92
CA SER A 702 -7.70 -10.82 -8.20
C SER A 702 -8.82 -11.25 -9.14
N LEU A 703 -9.63 -12.23 -8.73
CA LEU A 703 -10.75 -12.74 -9.50
C LEU A 703 -12.09 -12.18 -9.01
N ALA A 704 -12.10 -11.37 -7.94
CA ALA A 704 -13.33 -10.84 -7.34
C ALA A 704 -14.17 -9.93 -8.28
N ALA A 705 -13.59 -9.45 -9.39
CA ALA A 705 -14.27 -8.70 -10.43
C ALA A 705 -14.77 -9.57 -11.60
N LEU A 706 -14.42 -10.85 -11.65
CA LEU A 706 -14.90 -11.78 -12.67
C LEU A 706 -16.44 -11.89 -12.60
N PRO A 707 -17.15 -11.88 -13.73
CA PRO A 707 -18.60 -12.02 -13.75
C PRO A 707 -19.08 -13.25 -12.97
N HIS A 708 -20.22 -13.11 -12.30
CA HIS A 708 -20.75 -14.14 -11.42
C HIS A 708 -21.11 -15.43 -12.17
N ASP A 709 -21.53 -15.36 -13.43
CA ASP A 709 -21.78 -16.56 -14.24
C ASP A 709 -20.49 -17.36 -14.52
N GLU A 710 -19.39 -16.67 -14.84
CA GLU A 710 -18.08 -17.31 -15.01
C GLU A 710 -17.54 -17.88 -13.68
N GLN A 711 -17.61 -17.11 -12.59
CA GLN A 711 -17.25 -17.57 -11.23
C GLN A 711 -17.98 -18.85 -10.84
N LEU A 712 -19.30 -18.86 -11.08
CA LEU A 712 -20.15 -19.97 -10.69
C LEU A 712 -19.94 -21.19 -11.58
N ALA A 713 -19.56 -21.02 -12.86
CA ALA A 713 -19.18 -22.14 -13.72
C ALA A 713 -17.88 -22.81 -13.24
N LEU A 714 -16.88 -22.05 -12.80
CA LEU A 714 -15.65 -22.60 -12.20
C LEU A 714 -15.97 -23.41 -10.94
N ILE A 715 -16.85 -22.88 -10.10
CA ILE A 715 -17.29 -23.54 -8.86
C ILE A 715 -18.10 -24.79 -9.15
N ASP A 716 -19.01 -24.77 -10.12
CA ASP A 716 -19.82 -25.94 -10.48
C ASP A 716 -18.95 -27.08 -10.96
N ARG A 717 -17.92 -26.80 -11.77
CA ARG A 717 -16.93 -27.80 -12.17
C ARG A 717 -16.15 -28.36 -10.97
N MET A 718 -15.80 -27.51 -9.99
CA MET A 718 -15.19 -27.98 -8.74
C MET A 718 -16.14 -28.90 -7.95
N VAL A 719 -17.43 -28.58 -7.89
CA VAL A 719 -18.46 -29.39 -7.22
C VAL A 719 -18.67 -30.73 -7.95
N GLU A 720 -18.69 -30.74 -9.28
CA GLU A 720 -18.83 -31.96 -10.10
C GLU A 720 -17.69 -32.97 -9.85
N HIS A 721 -16.51 -32.47 -9.46
CA HIS A 721 -15.32 -33.26 -9.16
C HIS A 721 -15.12 -33.49 -7.65
N ASP A 722 -16.10 -33.17 -6.80
CA ASP A 722 -16.05 -33.53 -5.38
C ASP A 722 -16.53 -34.95 -5.12
N GLY A 723 -15.58 -35.88 -4.98
CA GLY A 723 -15.88 -37.25 -4.56
C GLY A 723 -16.30 -37.40 -3.08
N SER A 724 -16.19 -36.35 -2.26
CA SER A 724 -16.44 -36.41 -0.81
C SER A 724 -17.86 -36.03 -0.40
N GLY A 725 -18.63 -35.38 -1.27
CA GLY A 725 -19.99 -34.88 -1.00
C GLY A 725 -20.04 -33.69 -0.04
N LEU A 726 -18.89 -33.04 0.21
CA LEU A 726 -18.80 -31.83 1.03
C LEU A 726 -19.31 -30.60 0.27
N LEU A 727 -19.01 -30.51 -1.03
CA LEU A 727 -19.30 -29.34 -1.85
C LEU A 727 -20.75 -29.36 -2.35
N GLY A 728 -21.42 -28.23 -2.20
CA GLY A 728 -22.77 -28.00 -2.71
C GLY A 728 -22.80 -26.91 -3.76
N ALA A 729 -23.45 -27.18 -4.89
CA ALA A 729 -23.75 -26.16 -5.89
C ALA A 729 -24.79 -25.16 -5.35
N THR A 730 -24.64 -23.89 -5.74
CA THR A 730 -25.57 -22.83 -5.36
C THR A 730 -26.69 -22.71 -6.39
N ARG A 731 -27.94 -22.99 -5.99
CA ARG A 731 -29.10 -22.79 -6.87
C ARG A 731 -29.17 -21.32 -7.28
N ARG A 732 -29.39 -21.06 -8.56
CA ARG A 732 -29.40 -19.69 -9.11
C ARG A 732 -30.39 -19.49 -10.24
N LEU A 733 -30.78 -18.24 -10.47
CA LEU A 733 -31.60 -17.80 -11.60
C LEU A 733 -31.11 -16.42 -12.08
N PHE A 734 -31.00 -16.24 -13.40
CA PHE A 734 -30.69 -14.94 -13.99
C PHE A 734 -31.96 -14.17 -14.30
N VAL A 735 -31.95 -12.88 -13.97
CA VAL A 735 -33.08 -11.97 -14.15
C VAL A 735 -32.63 -10.74 -14.94
N ASP A 736 -33.36 -10.43 -16.00
CA ASP A 736 -33.26 -9.16 -16.72
C ASP A 736 -34.15 -8.12 -16.03
N THR A 737 -33.55 -7.02 -15.59
CA THR A 737 -34.25 -6.01 -14.78
C THR A 737 -35.20 -5.14 -15.61
N GLY A 738 -35.09 -5.19 -16.94
CA GLY A 738 -35.95 -4.49 -17.89
C GLY A 738 -37.09 -5.35 -18.46
N ASP A 739 -37.08 -6.66 -18.26
CA ASP A 739 -38.10 -7.59 -18.76
C ASP A 739 -39.10 -8.02 -17.65
N PRO A 740 -40.37 -7.58 -17.73
CA PRO A 740 -41.40 -7.97 -16.76
C PRO A 740 -41.59 -9.49 -16.59
N ALA A 741 -41.41 -10.28 -17.65
CA ALA A 741 -41.55 -11.74 -17.55
C ALA A 741 -40.38 -12.35 -16.77
N SER A 742 -39.16 -11.85 -17.00
CA SER A 742 -37.97 -12.24 -16.24
C SER A 742 -38.08 -11.84 -14.76
N LEU A 743 -38.57 -10.63 -14.47
CA LEU A 743 -38.82 -10.18 -13.10
C LEU A 743 -39.80 -11.11 -12.36
N GLN A 744 -40.90 -11.49 -13.03
CA GLN A 744 -41.90 -12.41 -12.46
C GLN A 744 -41.29 -13.80 -12.21
N ALA A 745 -40.52 -14.34 -13.16
CA ALA A 745 -39.83 -15.62 -12.97
C ALA A 745 -38.86 -15.58 -11.77
N GLY A 746 -38.15 -14.46 -11.58
CA GLY A 746 -37.33 -14.19 -10.41
C GLY A 746 -38.11 -14.25 -9.09
N THR A 747 -39.28 -13.60 -9.07
CA THR A 747 -40.17 -13.62 -7.90
C THR A 747 -40.74 -15.00 -7.62
N ASP A 748 -41.22 -15.71 -8.65
CA ASP A 748 -41.81 -17.05 -8.50
C ASP A 748 -40.80 -18.06 -7.98
N TRP A 749 -39.57 -18.02 -8.49
CA TRP A 749 -38.47 -18.85 -8.02
C TRP A 749 -38.13 -18.60 -6.54
N TRP A 750 -38.12 -17.33 -6.13
CA TRP A 750 -37.92 -16.96 -4.72
C TRP A 750 -39.08 -17.42 -3.83
N LEU A 751 -40.33 -17.27 -4.28
CA LEU A 751 -41.51 -17.76 -3.55
C LEU A 751 -41.50 -19.28 -3.39
N GLU A 752 -41.14 -20.02 -4.45
CA GLU A 752 -41.00 -21.48 -4.39
C GLU A 752 -39.92 -21.89 -3.38
N MET A 753 -38.72 -21.30 -3.48
CA MET A 753 -37.60 -21.63 -2.62
C MET A 753 -37.90 -21.32 -1.14
N THR A 754 -38.40 -20.13 -0.85
CA THR A 754 -38.70 -19.72 0.53
C THR A 754 -39.92 -20.46 1.09
N GLY A 755 -40.90 -20.83 0.25
CA GLY A 755 -42.02 -21.70 0.62
C GLY A 755 -41.58 -23.10 1.06
N ARG A 756 -40.49 -23.63 0.48
CA ARG A 756 -39.86 -24.90 0.90
C ARG A 756 -38.94 -24.76 2.12
N GLY A 757 -38.77 -23.55 2.66
CA GLY A 757 -37.98 -23.29 3.86
C GLY A 757 -36.55 -22.84 3.62
N GLY A 758 -36.19 -22.39 2.41
CA GLY A 758 -34.95 -21.65 2.20
C GLY A 758 -35.00 -20.28 2.89
N GLU A 759 -33.84 -19.75 3.27
CA GLU A 759 -33.75 -18.43 3.92
C GLU A 759 -34.22 -17.32 2.98
N GLY A 760 -33.89 -17.41 1.68
CA GLY A 760 -34.15 -16.36 0.70
C GLY A 760 -33.09 -16.38 -0.39
N MET A 761 -32.84 -15.22 -0.99
CA MET A 761 -31.82 -15.08 -2.02
C MET A 761 -30.91 -13.89 -1.78
N VAL A 762 -29.74 -13.92 -2.41
CA VAL A 762 -28.88 -12.76 -2.62
C VAL A 762 -28.97 -12.39 -4.09
N VAL A 763 -29.44 -11.18 -4.36
CA VAL A 763 -29.47 -10.62 -5.72
C VAL A 763 -28.17 -9.88 -5.94
N LYS A 764 -27.43 -10.21 -7.00
CA LYS A 764 -26.15 -9.59 -7.35
C LYS A 764 -26.20 -9.14 -8.81
N PRO A 765 -25.52 -8.05 -9.21
CA PRO A 765 -25.27 -7.80 -10.62
C PRO A 765 -24.51 -8.99 -11.23
N VAL A 766 -24.74 -9.32 -12.51
CA VAL A 766 -23.94 -10.39 -13.16
C VAL A 766 -22.47 -9.98 -13.24
N GLU A 767 -22.20 -8.75 -13.64
CA GLU A 767 -20.87 -8.14 -13.53
C GLU A 767 -20.55 -7.89 -12.05
N ALA A 768 -19.52 -8.51 -11.47
CA ALA A 768 -19.28 -8.39 -10.02
C ALA A 768 -18.89 -6.96 -9.59
N LEU A 769 -18.25 -6.18 -10.47
CA LEU A 769 -17.78 -4.82 -10.20
C LEU A 769 -18.51 -3.78 -11.06
N VAL A 770 -19.58 -3.18 -10.53
CA VAL A 770 -20.40 -2.19 -11.26
C VAL A 770 -20.36 -0.82 -10.60
N ARG A 771 -20.37 0.23 -11.44
CA ARG A 771 -20.57 1.63 -11.03
C ARG A 771 -21.86 2.19 -11.63
N ASP A 772 -22.55 3.01 -10.85
CA ASP A 772 -23.75 3.72 -11.30
C ASP A 772 -23.42 4.86 -12.29
N GLY A 773 -24.45 5.53 -12.82
CA GLY A 773 -24.29 6.66 -13.75
C GLY A 773 -23.53 7.87 -13.19
N GLN A 774 -23.27 7.91 -11.88
CA GLN A 774 -22.47 8.94 -11.20
C GLN A 774 -21.06 8.45 -10.85
N GLY A 775 -20.69 7.24 -11.27
CA GLY A 775 -19.38 6.62 -11.03
C GLY A 775 -19.22 6.03 -9.62
N ARG A 776 -20.30 5.88 -8.85
CA ARG A 776 -20.26 5.31 -7.49
C ARG A 776 -20.42 3.80 -7.54
N LEU A 777 -19.79 3.09 -6.62
CA LEU A 777 -19.86 1.63 -6.54
C LEU A 777 -21.29 1.18 -6.21
N VAL A 778 -21.82 0.24 -7.00
CA VAL A 778 -23.13 -0.39 -6.77
C VAL A 778 -23.02 -1.47 -5.68
N GLN A 779 -24.12 -1.77 -4.98
CA GLN A 779 -24.13 -2.82 -3.96
C GLN A 779 -23.72 -4.18 -4.58
N PRO A 780 -22.69 -4.86 -4.05
CA PRO A 780 -22.20 -6.13 -4.60
C PRO A 780 -23.19 -7.29 -4.43
N GLY A 781 -24.13 -7.13 -3.50
CA GLY A 781 -25.22 -8.06 -3.31
C GLY A 781 -26.23 -7.50 -2.33
N VAL A 782 -27.51 -7.73 -2.62
CA VAL A 782 -28.63 -7.33 -1.77
C VAL A 782 -29.38 -8.59 -1.34
N LYS A 783 -29.46 -8.82 -0.02
CA LYS A 783 -30.25 -9.93 0.52
C LYS A 783 -31.75 -9.62 0.48
N CYS A 784 -32.52 -10.60 0.04
CA CYS A 784 -33.98 -10.60 0.04
C CYS A 784 -34.46 -11.88 0.74
N ARG A 785 -34.80 -11.76 2.02
CA ARG A 785 -35.10 -12.90 2.89
C ARG A 785 -36.59 -13.24 2.89
N GLY A 786 -36.88 -14.54 2.94
CA GLY A 786 -38.21 -15.09 2.99
C GLY A 786 -39.00 -14.67 4.23
N ARG A 787 -40.31 -14.58 4.07
CA ARG A 787 -41.25 -14.18 5.14
C ARG A 787 -41.11 -15.05 6.39
N GLU A 788 -41.12 -16.37 6.24
CA GLU A 788 -41.04 -17.26 7.40
C GLU A 788 -39.65 -17.24 8.06
N TYR A 789 -38.58 -17.06 7.29
CA TYR A 789 -37.24 -16.86 7.83
C TYR A 789 -37.16 -15.62 8.71
N LEU A 790 -37.75 -14.50 8.27
CA LEU A 790 -37.68 -13.23 9.00
C LEU A 790 -38.33 -13.28 10.38
N ARG A 791 -39.14 -14.30 10.72
CA ARG A 791 -39.60 -14.54 12.11
C ARG A 791 -38.43 -14.76 13.05
N ILE A 792 -37.37 -15.43 12.59
CA ILE A 792 -36.16 -15.71 13.36
C ILE A 792 -35.47 -14.38 13.72
N ILE A 793 -35.54 -13.37 12.86
CA ILE A 793 -34.81 -12.11 13.00
C ILE A 793 -35.65 -11.02 13.70
N TYR A 794 -36.92 -10.88 13.33
CA TYR A 794 -37.80 -9.81 13.81
C TYR A 794 -38.77 -10.26 14.92
N GLY A 795 -38.75 -11.56 15.25
CA GLY A 795 -39.58 -12.18 16.27
C GLY A 795 -40.83 -12.88 15.71
N PRO A 796 -41.48 -13.72 16.52
CA PRO A 796 -42.59 -14.58 16.08
C PRO A 796 -43.78 -13.79 15.52
N GLU A 797 -44.09 -12.64 16.12
CA GLU A 797 -45.28 -11.82 15.84
C GLU A 797 -45.04 -10.73 14.78
N TYR A 798 -43.89 -10.72 14.08
CA TYR A 798 -43.51 -9.58 13.23
C TYR A 798 -44.42 -9.36 12.02
N THR A 799 -45.11 -10.41 11.55
CA THR A 799 -46.00 -10.38 10.38
C THR A 799 -47.35 -9.73 10.66
N ARG A 800 -47.66 -9.41 11.92
CA ARG A 800 -48.91 -8.73 12.29
C ARG A 800 -48.95 -7.32 11.71
N PRO A 801 -50.09 -6.83 11.23
CA PRO A 801 -50.18 -5.54 10.53
C PRO A 801 -49.51 -4.38 11.27
N ASP A 802 -49.82 -4.20 12.56
CA ASP A 802 -49.26 -3.11 13.37
C ASP A 802 -47.73 -3.22 13.56
N ASN A 803 -47.21 -4.45 13.70
CA ASN A 803 -45.77 -4.69 13.84
C ASN A 803 -45.05 -4.50 12.51
N LEU A 804 -45.61 -5.03 11.42
CA LEU A 804 -45.04 -4.96 10.09
C LEU A 804 -44.94 -3.50 9.63
N GLU A 805 -46.00 -2.71 9.84
CA GLU A 805 -46.02 -1.28 9.47
C GLU A 805 -44.97 -0.47 10.26
N ARG A 806 -44.82 -0.73 11.56
CA ARG A 806 -43.75 -0.14 12.36
C ARG A 806 -42.35 -0.51 11.84
N LEU A 807 -42.16 -1.75 11.42
CA LEU A 807 -40.87 -2.26 10.91
C LEU A 807 -40.53 -1.76 9.51
N ARG A 808 -41.52 -1.31 8.71
CA ARG A 808 -41.28 -0.68 7.41
C ARG A 808 -40.49 0.62 7.51
N SER A 809 -40.58 1.31 8.65
CA SER A 809 -39.84 2.54 8.96
C SER A 809 -38.41 2.27 9.48
N ARG A 810 -37.58 1.52 8.71
CA ARG A 810 -36.18 1.21 9.07
C ARG A 810 -35.18 1.98 8.21
N PHE A 811 -34.08 2.44 8.81
CA PHE A 811 -33.04 3.20 8.12
C PHE A 811 -31.93 2.28 7.58
N LEU A 812 -31.82 2.17 6.25
CA LEU A 812 -30.84 1.29 5.59
C LEU A 812 -29.52 1.99 5.22
N GLY A 813 -29.49 3.32 5.25
CA GLY A 813 -28.37 4.11 4.70
C GLY A 813 -27.03 3.79 5.33
N HIS A 814 -27.00 3.60 6.66
CA HIS A 814 -25.76 3.27 7.36
C HIS A 814 -25.21 1.88 6.96
N LYS A 815 -26.08 0.85 6.95
CA LYS A 815 -25.70 -0.52 6.55
C LYS A 815 -25.24 -0.59 5.09
N ARG A 816 -25.93 0.11 4.18
CA ARG A 816 -25.56 0.20 2.75
C ARG A 816 -24.20 0.87 2.56
N SER A 817 -23.93 1.94 3.29
CA SER A 817 -22.62 2.62 3.27
C SER A 817 -21.50 1.74 3.84
N LEU A 818 -21.78 1.02 4.93
CA LEU A 818 -20.85 0.09 5.55
C LEU A 818 -20.46 -1.05 4.59
N ALA A 819 -21.46 -1.68 3.95
CA ALA A 819 -21.25 -2.73 2.95
C ALA A 819 -20.34 -2.28 1.79
N LEU A 820 -20.55 -1.08 1.25
CA LEU A 820 -19.72 -0.55 0.16
C LEU A 820 -18.28 -0.23 0.61
N ARG A 821 -18.10 0.32 1.82
CA ARG A 821 -16.77 0.62 2.36
C ARG A 821 -15.98 -0.66 2.62
N GLU A 822 -16.60 -1.64 3.25
CA GLU A 822 -15.97 -2.94 3.52
C GLU A 822 -15.70 -3.70 2.23
N TYR A 823 -16.62 -3.66 1.24
CA TYR A 823 -16.39 -4.29 -0.05
C TYR A 823 -15.20 -3.66 -0.79
N ALA A 824 -15.11 -2.33 -0.79
CA ALA A 824 -13.97 -1.62 -1.37
C ALA A 824 -12.63 -1.97 -0.68
N LEU A 825 -12.64 -2.20 0.63
CA LEU A 825 -11.46 -2.65 1.38
C LEU A 825 -11.12 -4.11 1.08
N GLY A 826 -12.12 -5.00 1.01
CA GLY A 826 -11.94 -6.39 0.61
C GLY A 826 -11.32 -6.52 -0.77
N LEU A 827 -11.85 -5.79 -1.77
CA LEU A 827 -11.28 -5.74 -3.12
C LEU A 827 -9.83 -5.21 -3.12
N GLU A 828 -9.57 -4.14 -2.37
CA GLU A 828 -8.21 -3.59 -2.26
C GLU A 828 -7.24 -4.58 -1.61
N ALA A 829 -7.66 -5.35 -0.59
CA ALA A 829 -6.85 -6.39 0.01
C ALA A 829 -6.50 -7.50 -0.99
N LEU A 830 -7.49 -7.97 -1.75
CA LEU A 830 -7.32 -9.01 -2.77
C LEU A 830 -6.38 -8.56 -3.89
N ASP A 831 -6.53 -7.33 -4.35
CA ASP A 831 -5.67 -6.82 -5.41
C ASP A 831 -4.23 -6.58 -4.92
N ARG A 832 -4.03 -6.15 -3.67
CA ARG A 832 -2.70 -6.02 -3.04
C ARG A 832 -2.05 -7.39 -2.91
N LEU A 833 -2.82 -8.39 -2.49
CA LEU A 833 -2.36 -9.78 -2.40
C LEU A 833 -1.92 -10.29 -3.78
N ALA A 834 -2.76 -10.09 -4.80
CA ALA A 834 -2.48 -10.50 -6.17
C ALA A 834 -1.23 -9.83 -6.75
N ALA A 835 -1.01 -8.55 -6.45
CA ALA A 835 0.17 -7.79 -6.89
C ALA A 835 1.47 -8.10 -6.11
N GLY A 836 1.41 -9.00 -5.12
CA GLY A 836 2.55 -9.31 -4.25
C GLY A 836 2.99 -8.10 -3.40
N GLU A 837 2.06 -7.21 -3.03
CA GLU A 837 2.37 -6.16 -2.04
C GLU A 837 2.70 -6.80 -0.68
N PRO A 838 3.50 -6.12 0.16
CA PRO A 838 3.82 -6.61 1.49
C PRO A 838 2.59 -6.94 2.33
N LEU A 839 2.68 -7.96 3.16
CA LEU A 839 1.57 -8.45 3.99
C LEU A 839 0.92 -7.36 4.85
N TRP A 840 1.68 -6.43 5.42
CA TRP A 840 1.12 -5.32 6.21
C TRP A 840 0.21 -4.41 5.37
N ARG A 841 0.48 -4.23 4.07
CA ARG A 841 -0.38 -3.47 3.14
C ARG A 841 -1.69 -4.19 2.88
N VAL A 842 -1.65 -5.51 2.70
CA VAL A 842 -2.86 -6.34 2.59
C VAL A 842 -3.67 -6.21 3.89
N HIS A 843 -3.01 -6.38 5.02
CA HIS A 843 -3.63 -6.34 6.34
C HIS A 843 -4.16 -4.98 6.76
N GLU A 844 -3.62 -3.85 6.30
CA GLU A 844 -4.24 -2.53 6.51
C GLU A 844 -5.71 -2.54 6.08
N ALA A 845 -6.00 -3.14 4.92
CA ALA A 845 -7.34 -3.22 4.38
C ALA A 845 -8.19 -4.28 5.09
N VAL A 846 -7.63 -5.47 5.35
CA VAL A 846 -8.32 -6.55 6.09
C VAL A 846 -8.71 -6.10 7.50
N PHE A 847 -7.79 -5.47 8.22
CA PHE A 847 -8.01 -4.95 9.56
C PHE A 847 -9.06 -3.83 9.56
N ALA A 848 -9.03 -2.97 8.54
CA ALA A 848 -10.04 -1.93 8.39
C ALA A 848 -11.45 -2.52 8.20
N VAL A 849 -11.62 -3.62 7.45
CA VAL A 849 -12.92 -4.33 7.36
C VAL A 849 -13.40 -4.74 8.75
N LEU A 850 -12.54 -5.40 9.53
CA LEU A 850 -12.90 -5.84 10.88
C LEU A 850 -13.22 -4.67 11.83
N ALA A 851 -12.49 -3.56 11.70
CA ALA A 851 -12.76 -2.36 12.46
C ALA A 851 -14.12 -1.76 12.11
N LEU A 852 -14.44 -1.67 10.81
CA LEU A 852 -15.74 -1.19 10.35
C LEU A 852 -16.90 -2.07 10.84
N GLU A 853 -16.70 -3.38 10.94
CA GLU A 853 -17.69 -4.32 11.49
C GLU A 853 -18.03 -4.08 12.98
N SER A 854 -17.19 -3.34 13.71
CA SER A 854 -17.50 -2.92 15.08
C SER A 854 -18.36 -1.64 15.17
N GLU A 855 -18.66 -0.98 14.03
CA GLU A 855 -19.58 0.15 14.00
C GLU A 855 -21.01 -0.32 14.39
N PRO A 856 -21.69 0.38 15.32
CA PRO A 856 -23.01 -0.03 15.77
C PRO A 856 -24.04 0.13 14.64
N VAL A 857 -24.61 -0.99 14.21
CA VAL A 857 -25.69 -1.05 13.22
C VAL A 857 -26.82 -1.95 13.73
N ASP A 858 -28.03 -1.75 13.21
CA ASP A 858 -29.16 -2.60 13.53
C ASP A 858 -28.83 -4.07 13.14
N PRO A 859 -28.75 -5.00 14.11
CA PRO A 859 -28.31 -6.37 13.87
C PRO A 859 -29.33 -7.19 13.07
N ARG A 860 -30.56 -6.69 12.91
CA ARG A 860 -31.61 -7.33 12.12
C ARG A 860 -31.41 -7.16 10.60
N LEU A 861 -30.56 -6.22 10.20
CA LEU A 861 -30.38 -5.81 8.80
C LEU A 861 -29.56 -6.82 8.01
#